data_AF-C3YFY9-F1
#
_entry.id   AF-C3YFY9-F1
#
_cell.length_a   1.000
_cell.length_b   1.000
_cell.length_c   1.000
_cell.angle_alpha   90.00
_cell.angle_beta   90.00
_cell.angle_gamma   90.00
#
_symmetry.space_group_name_H-M   'P 1'
#
loop_
_entity.id
_entity.type
_entity.pdbx_description
1 polymer ?
#
loop_
_entity_poly.entity_id
_entity_poly.type
_entity_poly.pdbx_seq_one_letter_code
_entity_poly.pdbx_strand_id
1 'polypeptide(L)'
;VRTECNKVSGMSLFHIPMPKCMRLEEFEQTQGQASSQVQLFLKDIWISTLRAAIRTSLRDVGKGWFNMHETNWAVYQISKLKRFMDMVKFSMQDSLRYLVQDSLVAFVQMTLDACHSVLELQEDFAWGNDLIVSKFKPKKNALFLVDLVLDNQGVHFSTPLNSFDTSMVGLFDKGISATAAVPQLEKVIRNSLVTFKSMKPMKVAIVIVFLHEPFVEELRETLRRAIRKAFIPMKAYAQQYEQYLELNALDINAYIKEFDSQENTAAQVKAEVDLHLREKEKIENTIPSSVVIGPFWLSTDSVRQNLAKKRKALASAVLELLAKKLAVQANEACEAFKGISRKLYDKPNSIEELAEQREWMKTIPEALKTHEEAINKAMTDYELIEEFYYNLSQDDFNAKWTAIGWPHKIVDQMDMTLQQLEEDEDRFRKIQLSDQNNFQDRLDTLQMVVAGFAAHTDISKAHEIANEVRRISKQLKESQELAQTYNNRERLFEMPVTDYQKLAKMVRDFEPYRNLWLTTSDWLKWHESWMTDPLTTIDAEALETQVNNSYKTMHKCVKLFKDVPGCQLVATEMRTGIEEFRPYIPLIQGLRNPGMRNRHWEQLSSELGFPVRPKASLTFSKCLDMKLQDHIEVIAKVAEVAGKE
;
A
#
# COMPACT_ATOMS: atom_id res chain seq x y z
N VAL A 1 -27.13 -83.18 7.70
CA VAL A 1 -26.32 -82.55 8.77
C VAL A 1 -24.87 -82.37 8.32
N ARG A 2 -24.10 -83.45 8.10
CA ARG A 2 -22.68 -83.35 7.72
C ARG A 2 -22.40 -82.45 6.51
N THR A 3 -23.22 -82.53 5.45
CA THR A 3 -23.10 -81.64 4.28
C THR A 3 -23.21 -80.16 4.64
N GLU A 4 -24.16 -79.79 5.51
CA GLU A 4 -24.34 -78.39 5.95
C GLU A 4 -23.26 -77.95 6.94
N CYS A 5 -22.69 -78.89 7.69
CA CYS A 5 -21.55 -78.66 8.58
C CYS A 5 -20.26 -78.39 7.77
N ASN A 6 -20.00 -79.19 6.72
CA ASN A 6 -18.87 -79.00 5.82
C ASN A 6 -18.95 -77.67 5.03
N LYS A 7 -20.15 -77.19 4.72
CA LYS A 7 -20.33 -75.85 4.10
C LYS A 7 -19.83 -74.75 5.04
N VAL A 8 -20.14 -74.84 6.33
CA VAL A 8 -19.72 -73.86 7.34
C VAL A 8 -18.22 -73.88 7.55
N SER A 9 -17.59 -75.06 7.62
CA SER A 9 -16.13 -75.14 7.76
C SER A 9 -15.37 -74.52 6.57
N GLY A 10 -15.97 -74.49 5.38
CA GLY A 10 -15.39 -73.87 4.20
C GLY A 10 -15.70 -72.37 4.01
N MET A 11 -16.44 -71.75 4.93
CA MET A 11 -16.64 -70.28 4.92
C MET A 11 -15.40 -69.55 5.45
N SER A 12 -15.36 -68.23 5.31
CA SER A 12 -14.33 -67.38 5.90
C SER A 12 -14.97 -66.24 6.68
N LEU A 13 -14.49 -65.99 7.91
CA LEU A 13 -14.92 -64.86 8.74
C LEU A 13 -14.42 -63.50 8.22
N PHE A 14 -13.43 -63.53 7.33
CA PHE A 14 -12.75 -62.35 6.81
C PHE A 14 -12.83 -62.33 5.28
N HIS A 15 -12.84 -61.13 4.72
CA HIS A 15 -12.77 -60.93 3.28
C HIS A 15 -11.31 -61.06 2.81
N ILE A 16 -10.95 -62.24 2.28
CA ILE A 16 -9.59 -62.59 1.84
C ILE A 16 -9.70 -63.36 0.51
N PRO A 17 -8.84 -63.08 -0.50
CA PRO A 17 -7.80 -62.06 -0.54
C PRO A 17 -8.35 -60.64 -0.78
N MET A 18 -7.60 -59.63 -0.35
CA MET A 18 -7.97 -58.22 -0.57
C MET A 18 -7.65 -57.79 -2.01
N PRO A 19 -8.63 -57.26 -2.77
CA PRO A 19 -8.44 -56.90 -4.17
C PRO A 19 -7.70 -55.56 -4.35
N LYS A 20 -7.78 -54.66 -3.36
CA LYS A 20 -7.15 -53.33 -3.39
C LYS A 20 -6.77 -52.88 -1.97
N CYS A 21 -5.76 -52.01 -1.88
CA CYS A 21 -5.49 -51.26 -0.65
C CYS A 21 -6.61 -50.24 -0.39
N MET A 22 -6.88 -49.95 0.88
CA MET A 22 -7.95 -49.05 1.30
C MET A 22 -7.61 -48.34 2.60
N ARG A 23 -8.36 -47.29 2.98
CA ARG A 23 -8.14 -46.61 4.26
C ARG A 23 -8.51 -47.53 5.42
N LEU A 24 -7.97 -47.28 6.62
CA LEU A 24 -8.18 -48.15 7.78
C LEU A 24 -9.67 -48.35 8.11
N GLU A 25 -10.46 -47.27 8.07
CA GLU A 25 -11.91 -47.32 8.33
C GLU A 25 -12.66 -48.18 7.31
N GLU A 26 -12.32 -48.07 6.02
CA GLU A 26 -12.90 -48.89 4.94
C GLU A 26 -12.51 -50.36 5.10
N PHE A 27 -11.28 -50.62 5.55
CA PHE A 27 -10.81 -51.97 5.87
C PHE A 27 -11.60 -52.57 7.02
N GLU A 28 -11.78 -51.83 8.11
CA GLU A 28 -12.59 -52.25 9.25
C GLU A 28 -14.04 -52.54 8.86
N GLN A 29 -14.64 -51.67 8.04
CA GLN A 29 -15.99 -51.85 7.55
C GLN A 29 -16.10 -53.12 6.69
N THR A 30 -15.17 -53.33 5.75
CA THR A 30 -15.17 -54.49 4.85
C THR A 30 -15.05 -55.81 5.63
N GLN A 31 -14.10 -55.88 6.56
CA GLN A 31 -13.90 -57.06 7.40
C GLN A 31 -15.04 -57.26 8.41
N GLY A 32 -15.56 -56.17 8.97
CA GLY A 32 -16.73 -56.17 9.85
C GLY A 32 -17.97 -56.69 9.13
N GLN A 33 -18.23 -56.28 7.88
CA GLN A 33 -19.34 -56.78 7.08
C GLN A 33 -19.20 -58.28 6.80
N ALA A 34 -18.01 -58.76 6.43
CA ALA A 34 -17.76 -60.17 6.19
C ALA A 34 -18.09 -61.03 7.43
N SER A 35 -17.52 -60.68 8.59
CA SER A 35 -17.79 -61.40 9.84
C SER A 35 -19.27 -61.33 10.25
N SER A 36 -19.95 -60.21 9.99
CA SER A 36 -21.38 -60.02 10.29
C SER A 36 -22.29 -60.88 9.39
N GLN A 37 -21.96 -60.99 8.10
CA GLN A 37 -22.69 -61.85 7.16
C GLN A 37 -22.58 -63.31 7.57
N VAL A 38 -21.38 -63.77 7.95
CA VAL A 38 -21.19 -65.13 8.48
C VAL A 38 -21.97 -65.31 9.77
N GLN A 39 -21.95 -64.34 10.70
CA GLN A 39 -22.72 -64.43 11.94
C GLN A 39 -24.22 -64.60 11.70
N LEU A 40 -24.81 -63.82 10.79
CA LEU A 40 -26.24 -63.92 10.43
C LEU A 40 -26.55 -65.29 9.80
N PHE A 41 -25.69 -65.75 8.87
CA PHE A 41 -25.82 -67.08 8.30
C PHE A 41 -25.81 -68.18 9.37
N LEU A 42 -24.87 -68.11 10.32
CA LEU A 42 -24.73 -69.09 11.39
C LEU A 42 -25.90 -69.07 12.38
N LYS A 43 -26.46 -67.90 12.70
CA LYS A 43 -27.58 -67.77 13.65
C LYS A 43 -28.92 -68.21 13.05
N ASP A 44 -29.18 -67.82 11.80
CA ASP A 44 -30.52 -67.93 11.22
C ASP A 44 -30.59 -69.04 10.18
N ILE A 45 -29.80 -68.93 9.11
CA ILE A 45 -29.90 -69.82 7.93
C ILE A 45 -29.42 -71.22 8.28
N TRP A 46 -28.27 -71.35 8.92
CA TRP A 46 -27.68 -72.65 9.24
C TRP A 46 -28.54 -73.43 10.24
N ILE A 47 -28.98 -72.77 11.32
CA ILE A 47 -29.86 -73.37 12.33
C ILE A 47 -31.21 -73.77 11.73
N SER A 48 -31.84 -72.89 10.94
CA SER A 48 -33.15 -73.18 10.33
C SER A 48 -33.07 -74.34 9.33
N THR A 49 -32.00 -74.39 8.52
CA THR A 49 -31.76 -75.46 7.55
C THR A 49 -31.52 -76.79 8.23
N LEU A 50 -30.65 -76.83 9.26
CA LEU A 50 -30.41 -78.05 10.04
C LEU A 50 -31.68 -78.52 10.76
N ARG A 51 -32.45 -77.60 11.34
CA ARG A 51 -33.74 -77.91 11.98
C ARG A 51 -34.73 -78.52 10.99
N ALA A 52 -34.89 -77.91 9.81
CA ALA A 52 -35.79 -78.40 8.78
C ALA A 52 -35.37 -79.79 8.29
N ALA A 53 -34.08 -79.99 8.02
CA ALA A 53 -33.53 -81.27 7.58
C ALA A 53 -33.79 -82.37 8.62
N ILE A 54 -33.47 -82.13 9.90
CA ILE A 54 -33.69 -83.12 10.97
C ILE A 54 -35.18 -83.42 11.15
N ARG A 55 -36.04 -82.39 11.16
CA ARG A 55 -37.50 -82.56 11.33
C ARG A 55 -38.13 -83.34 10.18
N THR A 56 -37.71 -83.08 8.94
CA THR A 56 -38.24 -83.80 7.77
C THR A 56 -37.76 -85.24 7.77
N SER A 57 -36.47 -85.50 8.03
CA SER A 57 -35.92 -86.86 8.03
C SER A 57 -36.42 -87.75 9.17
N LEU A 58 -36.83 -87.17 10.31
CA LEU A 58 -37.34 -87.92 11.46
C LEU A 58 -38.87 -87.87 11.61
N ARG A 59 -39.60 -87.22 10.68
CA ARG A 59 -41.05 -86.99 10.77
C ARG A 59 -41.85 -88.28 10.90
N ASP A 60 -41.51 -89.28 10.09
CA ASP A 60 -42.27 -90.53 9.98
C ASP A 60 -41.77 -91.62 10.94
N VAL A 61 -40.77 -91.28 11.77
CA VAL A 61 -40.24 -92.15 12.81
C VAL A 61 -41.18 -92.04 14.02
N GLY A 62 -42.17 -92.93 14.08
CA GLY A 62 -43.18 -92.99 15.15
C GLY A 62 -42.64 -93.41 16.53
N LYS A 63 -43.46 -94.09 17.33
CA LYS A 63 -43.07 -94.56 18.67
C LYS A 63 -41.85 -95.50 18.58
N GLY A 64 -40.72 -95.07 19.14
CA GLY A 64 -39.44 -95.79 19.08
C GLY A 64 -38.27 -94.94 19.57
N TRP A 65 -37.05 -95.41 19.32
CA TRP A 65 -35.81 -94.84 19.89
C TRP A 65 -35.48 -93.39 19.45
N PHE A 66 -36.10 -92.87 18.39
CA PHE A 66 -35.90 -91.52 17.84
C PHE A 66 -37.16 -90.64 17.94
N ASN A 67 -38.08 -90.95 18.86
CA ASN A 67 -39.33 -90.24 19.03
C ASN A 67 -39.11 -88.74 19.35
N MET A 68 -39.41 -87.85 18.41
CA MET A 68 -39.31 -86.39 18.60
C MET A 68 -40.36 -85.84 19.56
N HIS A 69 -41.41 -86.61 19.88
CA HIS A 69 -42.49 -86.21 20.77
C HIS A 69 -42.30 -86.70 22.22
N GLU A 70 -41.12 -87.20 22.59
CA GLU A 70 -40.82 -87.65 23.96
C GLU A 70 -40.90 -86.49 24.97
N THR A 71 -41.74 -86.66 25.99
CA THR A 71 -42.04 -85.63 27.00
C THR A 71 -41.41 -85.91 28.36
N ASN A 72 -40.87 -87.11 28.58
CA ASN A 72 -40.17 -87.45 29.81
C ASN A 72 -38.67 -87.15 29.67
N TRP A 73 -38.15 -86.24 30.51
CA TRP A 73 -36.74 -85.82 30.49
C TRP A 73 -35.77 -86.97 30.76
N ALA A 74 -36.05 -87.82 31.74
CA ALA A 74 -35.17 -88.92 32.11
C ALA A 74 -35.08 -89.95 30.96
N VAL A 75 -36.22 -90.19 30.28
CA VAL A 75 -36.29 -91.09 29.11
C VAL A 75 -35.58 -90.45 27.90
N TYR A 76 -35.76 -89.15 27.67
CA TYR A 76 -35.04 -88.43 26.63
C TYR A 76 -33.52 -88.50 26.81
N GLN A 77 -33.01 -88.28 28.03
CA GLN A 77 -31.57 -88.28 28.31
C GLN A 77 -30.89 -89.62 27.95
N ILE A 78 -31.58 -90.74 28.10
CA ILE A 78 -31.06 -92.08 27.77
C ILE A 78 -31.44 -92.55 26.36
N SER A 79 -32.21 -91.76 25.60
CA SER A 79 -32.71 -92.12 24.26
C SER A 79 -31.64 -92.07 23.16
N LYS A 80 -31.88 -92.79 22.04
CA LYS A 80 -31.03 -92.66 20.85
C LYS A 80 -31.17 -91.28 20.19
N LEU A 81 -32.32 -90.62 20.34
CA LEU A 81 -32.52 -89.23 19.90
C LEU A 81 -31.54 -88.26 20.59
N LYS A 82 -31.34 -88.40 21.90
CA LYS A 82 -30.36 -87.57 22.63
C LYS A 82 -28.94 -87.83 22.14
N ARG A 83 -28.54 -89.11 22.00
CA ARG A 83 -27.23 -89.46 21.43
C ARG A 83 -27.02 -88.91 20.02
N PHE A 84 -28.06 -88.91 19.19
CA PHE A 84 -28.02 -88.29 17.86
C PHE A 84 -27.89 -86.77 17.93
N MET A 85 -28.64 -86.08 18.80
CA MET A 85 -28.51 -84.63 19.00
C MET A 85 -27.14 -84.24 19.54
N ASP A 86 -26.53 -85.07 20.39
CA ASP A 86 -25.15 -84.88 20.84
C ASP A 86 -24.14 -85.06 19.70
N MET A 87 -24.32 -86.07 18.84
CA MET A 87 -23.50 -86.22 17.62
C MET A 87 -23.62 -85.01 16.69
N VAL A 88 -24.85 -84.52 16.46
CA VAL A 88 -25.10 -83.31 15.64
C VAL A 88 -24.42 -82.10 16.28
N LYS A 89 -24.54 -81.93 17.60
CA LYS A 89 -23.88 -80.86 18.35
C LYS A 89 -22.36 -80.94 18.18
N PHE A 90 -21.74 -82.10 18.33
CA PHE A 90 -20.29 -82.25 18.15
C PHE A 90 -19.87 -81.96 16.71
N SER A 91 -20.64 -82.40 15.71
CA SER A 91 -20.36 -82.10 14.30
C SER A 91 -20.45 -80.59 14.00
N MET A 92 -21.41 -79.88 14.60
CA MET A 92 -21.52 -78.43 14.50
C MET A 92 -20.37 -77.72 15.22
N GLN A 93 -19.97 -78.22 16.40
CA GLN A 93 -18.82 -77.70 17.15
C GLN A 93 -17.53 -77.80 16.35
N ASP A 94 -17.27 -78.97 15.78
CA ASP A 94 -16.09 -79.25 14.97
C ASP A 94 -16.02 -78.33 13.74
N SER A 95 -17.14 -78.17 13.03
CA SER A 95 -17.19 -77.33 11.82
C SER A 95 -16.96 -75.85 12.10
N LEU A 96 -17.52 -75.34 13.20
CA LEU A 96 -17.27 -73.96 13.64
C LEU A 96 -15.84 -73.79 14.16
N ARG A 97 -15.24 -74.82 14.76
CA ARG A 97 -13.83 -74.78 15.18
C ARG A 97 -12.93 -74.64 13.97
N TYR A 98 -13.12 -75.44 12.92
CA TYR A 98 -12.37 -75.31 11.67
C TYR A 98 -12.61 -73.96 10.98
N LEU A 99 -13.85 -73.49 10.89
CA LEU A 99 -14.16 -72.16 10.35
C LEU A 99 -13.33 -71.07 11.04
N VAL A 100 -13.31 -71.06 12.38
CA VAL A 100 -12.57 -70.05 13.16
C VAL A 100 -11.06 -70.25 12.95
N GLN A 101 -10.55 -71.47 13.08
CA GLN A 101 -9.11 -71.75 12.94
C GLN A 101 -8.58 -71.35 11.57
N ASP A 102 -9.21 -71.81 10.50
CA ASP A 102 -8.77 -71.55 9.13
C ASP A 102 -8.90 -70.06 8.78
N SER A 103 -9.97 -69.40 9.24
CA SER A 103 -10.16 -67.95 9.03
C SER A 103 -9.08 -67.12 9.74
N LEU A 104 -8.76 -67.45 11.00
CA LEU A 104 -7.74 -66.73 11.77
C LEU A 104 -6.35 -66.95 11.17
N VAL A 105 -6.02 -68.18 10.79
CA VAL A 105 -4.75 -68.50 10.10
C VAL A 105 -4.66 -67.75 8.78
N ALA A 106 -5.72 -67.73 7.97
CA ALA A 106 -5.74 -67.00 6.70
C ALA A 106 -5.57 -65.48 6.89
N PHE A 107 -6.20 -64.89 7.92
CA PHE A 107 -6.08 -63.47 8.22
C PHE A 107 -4.68 -63.07 8.69
N VAL A 108 -4.07 -63.89 9.56
CA VAL A 108 -2.68 -63.70 9.97
C VAL A 108 -1.73 -63.90 8.80
N GLN A 109 -1.94 -64.92 7.97
CA GLN A 109 -1.09 -65.17 6.79
C GLN A 109 -1.17 -64.04 5.77
N MET A 110 -2.35 -63.44 5.53
CA MET A 110 -2.49 -62.26 4.67
C MET A 110 -1.66 -61.08 5.21
N THR A 111 -1.67 -60.89 6.53
CA THR A 111 -0.89 -59.82 7.17
C THR A 111 0.61 -60.11 7.11
N LEU A 112 1.03 -61.36 7.32
CA LEU A 112 2.42 -61.78 7.17
C LEU A 112 2.92 -61.64 5.72
N ASP A 113 2.09 -62.00 4.73
CA ASP A 113 2.41 -61.83 3.31
C ASP A 113 2.62 -60.34 2.96
N ALA A 114 1.82 -59.44 3.56
CA ALA A 114 1.95 -58.00 3.38
C ALA A 114 3.17 -57.43 4.14
N CYS A 115 3.53 -58.00 5.29
CA CYS A 115 4.67 -57.56 6.10
C CYS A 115 5.98 -58.31 5.79
N HIS A 116 5.99 -59.22 4.82
CA HIS A 116 7.09 -60.17 4.62
C HIS A 116 8.49 -59.54 4.59
N SER A 117 8.63 -58.41 3.88
CA SER A 117 9.90 -57.70 3.71
C SER A 117 10.35 -56.90 4.93
N VAL A 118 9.50 -56.73 5.95
CA VAL A 118 9.79 -55.89 7.13
C VAL A 118 9.93 -56.69 8.43
N LEU A 119 9.72 -58.00 8.40
CA LEU A 119 9.71 -58.83 9.63
C LEU A 119 11.07 -58.93 10.32
N GLU A 120 12.17 -58.89 9.55
CA GLU A 120 13.54 -59.06 10.05
C GLU A 120 14.25 -57.72 10.35
N LEU A 121 13.55 -56.58 10.23
CA LEU A 121 14.14 -55.26 10.49
C LEU A 121 14.48 -55.04 11.96
N GLN A 122 15.66 -54.47 12.20
CA GLN A 122 16.09 -53.96 13.50
C GLN A 122 15.42 -52.60 13.80
N GLU A 123 15.30 -52.26 15.09
CA GLU A 123 14.57 -51.06 15.54
C GLU A 123 15.28 -49.74 15.23
N ASP A 124 16.59 -49.78 15.02
CA ASP A 124 17.48 -48.65 14.71
C ASP A 124 17.60 -48.35 13.21
N PHE A 125 16.74 -48.96 12.38
CA PHE A 125 16.77 -48.77 10.93
C PHE A 125 16.55 -47.31 10.52
N ALA A 126 17.45 -46.79 9.68
CA ALA A 126 17.32 -45.51 8.99
C ALA A 126 17.10 -45.73 7.48
N TRP A 127 16.21 -44.96 6.86
CA TRP A 127 15.79 -45.16 5.47
C TRP A 127 16.91 -44.92 4.45
N GLY A 128 17.69 -43.85 4.63
CA GLY A 128 18.70 -43.37 3.67
C GLY A 128 18.15 -42.32 2.70
N ASN A 129 18.93 -42.00 1.66
CA ASN A 129 18.69 -40.83 0.79
C ASN A 129 17.72 -41.09 -0.38
N ASP A 130 17.46 -42.35 -0.74
CA ASP A 130 16.58 -42.69 -1.87
C ASP A 130 15.13 -42.88 -1.39
N LEU A 131 14.31 -41.86 -1.62
CA LEU A 131 12.88 -41.89 -1.26
C LEU A 131 12.00 -42.55 -2.33
N ILE A 132 12.51 -42.74 -3.55
CA ILE A 132 11.71 -43.16 -4.70
C ILE A 132 11.52 -44.68 -4.68
N VAL A 133 12.61 -45.42 -4.43
CA VAL A 133 12.60 -46.88 -4.52
C VAL A 133 12.56 -47.52 -3.12
N SER A 134 11.39 -48.04 -2.75
CA SER A 134 11.27 -48.87 -1.54
C SER A 134 11.78 -50.29 -1.78
N LYS A 135 12.67 -50.74 -0.87
CA LYS A 135 13.14 -52.12 -0.76
C LYS A 135 12.13 -53.03 -0.06
N PHE A 136 11.13 -52.45 0.60
CA PHE A 136 10.18 -53.16 1.47
C PHE A 136 8.86 -53.45 0.74
N LYS A 137 8.92 -54.27 -0.31
CA LYS A 137 7.71 -54.65 -1.07
C LYS A 137 6.99 -55.82 -0.40
N PRO A 138 5.65 -55.83 -0.35
CA PRO A 138 4.88 -56.98 0.12
C PRO A 138 5.03 -58.16 -0.86
N LYS A 139 4.78 -59.39 -0.38
CA LYS A 139 4.76 -60.58 -1.24
C LYS A 139 3.53 -60.61 -2.17
N LYS A 140 2.44 -59.96 -1.74
CA LYS A 140 1.19 -59.79 -2.48
C LYS A 140 0.86 -58.30 -2.57
N ASN A 141 -0.34 -57.88 -2.14
CA ASN A 141 -0.79 -56.50 -2.18
C ASN A 141 -0.53 -55.80 -0.84
N ALA A 142 -0.30 -54.49 -0.90
CA ALA A 142 -0.43 -53.63 0.27
C ALA A 142 -1.90 -53.63 0.75
N LEU A 143 -2.11 -53.49 2.05
CA LEU A 143 -3.43 -53.56 2.68
C LEU A 143 -4.02 -52.17 2.89
N PHE A 144 -3.18 -51.20 3.28
CA PHE A 144 -3.62 -49.91 3.77
C PHE A 144 -3.17 -48.77 2.88
N LEU A 145 -4.06 -47.83 2.58
CA LEU A 145 -3.73 -46.55 1.99
C LEU A 145 -3.55 -45.52 3.12
N VAL A 146 -2.40 -44.85 3.15
CA VAL A 146 -2.05 -43.84 4.16
C VAL A 146 -1.47 -42.63 3.46
N ASP A 147 -1.79 -41.43 3.94
CA ASP A 147 -1.21 -40.19 3.43
C ASP A 147 -0.13 -39.69 4.42
N LEU A 148 1.01 -39.25 3.89
CA LEU A 148 1.98 -38.48 4.66
C LEU A 148 1.50 -37.03 4.75
N VAL A 149 1.54 -36.46 5.95
CA VAL A 149 1.12 -35.09 6.22
C VAL A 149 2.31 -34.33 6.79
N LEU A 150 2.55 -33.14 6.24
CA LEU A 150 3.58 -32.19 6.69
C LEU A 150 2.87 -30.88 7.05
N ASP A 151 2.77 -30.57 8.34
CA ASP A 151 2.13 -29.35 8.83
C ASP A 151 2.87 -28.77 10.06
N ASN A 152 2.23 -27.85 10.78
CA ASN A 152 2.81 -27.18 11.94
C ASN A 152 3.06 -28.13 13.13
N GLN A 153 2.48 -29.33 13.14
CA GLN A 153 2.72 -30.35 14.16
C GLN A 153 3.90 -31.27 13.79
N GLY A 154 4.48 -31.09 12.62
CA GLY A 154 5.60 -31.88 12.11
C GLY A 154 5.17 -32.91 11.07
N VAL A 155 6.04 -33.90 10.84
CA VAL A 155 5.76 -35.00 9.92
C VAL A 155 4.93 -36.07 10.63
N HIS A 156 3.75 -36.37 10.10
CA HIS A 156 2.90 -37.43 10.64
C HIS A 156 2.08 -38.11 9.54
N PHE A 157 1.31 -39.13 9.92
CA PHE A 157 0.46 -39.89 8.99
C PHE A 157 -1.01 -39.52 9.20
N SER A 158 -1.80 -39.55 8.12
CA SER A 158 -3.24 -39.27 8.19
C SER A 158 -4.00 -40.22 9.12
N THR A 159 -3.48 -41.42 9.36
CA THR A 159 -3.96 -42.34 10.39
C THR A 159 -2.80 -42.70 11.32
N PRO A 160 -2.93 -42.51 12.65
CA PRO A 160 -1.89 -42.88 13.60
C PRO A 160 -1.51 -44.37 13.50
N LEU A 161 -0.21 -44.66 13.49
CA LEU A 161 0.28 -46.04 13.32
C LEU A 161 -0.31 -47.01 14.37
N ASN A 162 -0.46 -46.57 15.63
CA ASN A 162 -1.01 -47.38 16.71
C ASN A 162 -2.47 -47.82 16.48
N SER A 163 -3.23 -47.09 15.65
CA SER A 163 -4.60 -47.46 15.29
C SER A 163 -4.61 -48.77 14.49
N PHE A 164 -3.63 -49.01 13.62
CA PHE A 164 -3.57 -50.24 12.81
C PHE A 164 -3.40 -51.50 13.68
N ASP A 165 -2.55 -51.46 14.71
CA ASP A 165 -2.39 -52.58 15.66
C ASP A 165 -3.72 -52.87 16.38
N THR A 166 -4.34 -51.81 16.92
CA THR A 166 -5.61 -51.90 17.66
C THR A 166 -6.74 -52.43 16.78
N SER A 167 -6.88 -51.91 15.56
CA SER A 167 -7.90 -52.31 14.60
C SER A 167 -7.72 -53.74 14.12
N MET A 168 -6.50 -54.15 13.80
CA MET A 168 -6.22 -55.52 13.32
C MET A 168 -6.50 -56.56 14.41
N VAL A 169 -6.08 -56.31 15.65
CA VAL A 169 -6.40 -57.18 16.79
C VAL A 169 -7.90 -57.15 17.10
N GLY A 170 -8.53 -55.98 17.04
CA GLY A 170 -9.97 -55.83 17.25
C GLY A 170 -10.82 -56.59 16.22
N LEU A 171 -10.42 -56.57 14.94
CA LEU A 171 -11.07 -57.37 13.89
C LEU A 171 -10.87 -58.87 14.10
N PHE A 172 -9.67 -59.28 14.47
CA PHE A 172 -9.34 -60.67 14.80
C PHE A 172 -10.25 -61.20 15.93
N ASP A 173 -10.39 -60.44 17.02
CA ASP A 173 -11.23 -60.81 18.17
C ASP A 173 -12.74 -60.72 17.87
N LYS A 174 -13.16 -59.75 17.04
CA LYS A 174 -14.54 -59.64 16.54
C LYS A 174 -14.92 -60.86 15.69
N GLY A 175 -14.00 -61.36 14.85
CA GLY A 175 -14.20 -62.58 14.07
C GLY A 175 -14.51 -63.79 14.95
N ILE A 176 -13.78 -63.96 16.04
CA ILE A 176 -14.04 -65.03 17.03
C ILE A 176 -15.42 -64.82 17.68
N SER A 177 -15.67 -63.60 18.15
CA SER A 177 -16.92 -63.22 18.84
C SER A 177 -18.16 -63.38 17.94
N ALA A 178 -18.01 -63.26 16.62
CA ALA A 178 -19.07 -63.49 15.64
C ALA A 178 -19.67 -64.90 15.76
N THR A 179 -18.85 -65.90 16.09
CA THR A 179 -19.24 -67.31 16.22
C THR A 179 -19.74 -67.70 17.62
N ALA A 180 -19.54 -66.85 18.63
CA ALA A 180 -19.85 -67.16 20.03
C ALA A 180 -21.35 -67.22 20.35
N ALA A 181 -22.20 -66.66 19.48
CA ALA A 181 -23.65 -66.50 19.72
C ALA A 181 -24.52 -67.46 18.91
N VAL A 182 -23.98 -68.59 18.44
CA VAL A 182 -24.74 -69.60 17.67
C VAL A 182 -25.65 -70.41 18.61
N PRO A 183 -26.98 -70.41 18.40
CA PRO A 183 -27.92 -71.13 19.27
C PRO A 183 -27.70 -72.64 19.26
N GLN A 184 -27.91 -73.29 20.40
CA GLN A 184 -27.90 -74.76 20.43
C GLN A 184 -29.13 -75.34 19.70
N LEU A 185 -28.89 -76.09 18.61
CA LEU A 185 -29.93 -76.67 17.75
C LEU A 185 -30.94 -77.54 18.51
N GLU A 186 -30.47 -78.31 19.50
CA GLU A 186 -31.30 -79.16 20.37
C GLU A 186 -32.39 -78.35 21.11
N LYS A 187 -32.08 -77.11 21.51
CA LYS A 187 -33.03 -76.19 22.16
C LYS A 187 -34.05 -75.63 21.17
N VAL A 188 -33.62 -75.32 19.95
CA VAL A 188 -34.49 -74.76 18.90
C VAL A 188 -35.49 -75.80 18.38
N ILE A 189 -35.06 -77.06 18.23
CA ILE A 189 -35.96 -78.17 17.87
C ILE A 189 -36.96 -78.42 19.00
N ARG A 190 -36.52 -78.38 20.26
CA ARG A 190 -37.36 -78.62 21.44
C ARG A 190 -38.36 -77.51 21.73
N ASN A 191 -38.00 -76.24 21.55
CA ASN A 191 -38.91 -75.10 21.77
C ASN A 191 -40.09 -75.06 20.78
N SER A 192 -40.00 -75.77 19.65
CA SER A 192 -41.12 -75.95 18.70
C SER A 192 -42.13 -77.03 19.13
N LEU A 193 -41.87 -77.72 20.25
CA LEU A 193 -42.70 -78.74 20.87
C LEU A 193 -43.10 -78.21 22.26
N VAL A 194 -44.40 -78.08 22.52
CA VAL A 194 -44.97 -77.28 23.63
C VAL A 194 -44.69 -77.85 25.05
N THR A 195 -43.87 -78.89 25.19
CA THR A 195 -43.89 -79.80 26.36
C THR A 195 -42.78 -79.64 27.40
N PHE A 196 -41.90 -78.64 27.32
CA PHE A 196 -40.86 -78.41 28.35
C PHE A 196 -40.70 -76.94 28.74
N LYS A 197 -41.60 -76.44 29.61
CA LYS A 197 -41.52 -75.07 30.20
C LYS A 197 -40.78 -74.99 31.55
N SER A 198 -40.35 -76.10 32.14
CA SER A 198 -39.70 -76.09 33.46
C SER A 198 -38.53 -77.07 33.52
N MET A 199 -37.30 -76.57 33.26
CA MET A 199 -36.05 -77.13 33.77
C MET A 199 -34.85 -76.21 33.47
N LYS A 200 -33.77 -76.37 34.27
CA LYS A 200 -32.56 -75.53 34.40
C LYS A 200 -32.04 -74.89 33.09
N PRO A 201 -31.49 -73.67 33.15
CA PRO A 201 -30.95 -72.98 31.97
C PRO A 201 -29.79 -73.78 31.35
N MET A 202 -30.08 -74.40 30.22
CA MET A 202 -29.05 -74.98 29.35
C MET A 202 -28.31 -73.83 28.64
N LYS A 203 -26.98 -73.90 28.52
CA LYS A 203 -26.16 -72.87 27.85
C LYS A 203 -26.79 -72.51 26.50
N VAL A 204 -27.04 -71.23 26.27
CA VAL A 204 -27.84 -70.75 25.13
C VAL A 204 -27.09 -70.91 23.81
N ALA A 205 -25.75 -70.88 23.84
CA ALA A 205 -24.89 -70.94 22.69
C ALA A 205 -23.96 -72.16 22.69
N ILE A 206 -23.57 -72.59 21.49
CA ILE A 206 -22.51 -73.56 21.28
C ILE A 206 -21.18 -72.84 21.51
N VAL A 207 -20.45 -73.18 22.57
CA VAL A 207 -19.13 -72.59 22.88
C VAL A 207 -18.03 -73.48 22.29
N ILE A 208 -17.07 -72.90 21.58
CA ILE A 208 -16.22 -73.65 20.61
C ILE A 208 -14.77 -73.19 20.61
N VAL A 209 -14.52 -71.88 20.49
CA VAL A 209 -13.17 -71.30 20.57
C VAL A 209 -13.23 -70.12 21.54
N PHE A 210 -12.33 -70.12 22.54
CA PHE A 210 -12.20 -69.01 23.48
C PHE A 210 -11.09 -68.03 23.03
N LEU A 211 -11.25 -66.75 23.39
CA LEU A 211 -10.28 -65.69 23.09
C LEU A 211 -8.87 -65.93 23.68
N HIS A 212 -8.76 -66.84 24.66
CA HIS A 212 -7.55 -67.18 25.42
C HIS A 212 -7.08 -68.62 25.19
N GLU A 213 -7.49 -69.26 24.09
CA GLU A 213 -6.87 -70.53 23.73
C GLU A 213 -5.41 -70.29 23.28
N PRO A 214 -4.45 -71.17 23.65
CA PRO A 214 -3.03 -70.95 23.35
C PRO A 214 -2.73 -70.65 21.87
N PHE A 215 -3.40 -71.34 20.94
CA PHE A 215 -3.23 -71.11 19.50
C PHE A 215 -3.76 -69.73 19.06
N VAL A 216 -4.83 -69.23 19.68
CA VAL A 216 -5.41 -67.91 19.39
C VAL A 216 -4.47 -66.81 19.88
N GLU A 217 -3.91 -66.97 21.08
CA GLU A 217 -2.95 -66.03 21.64
C GLU A 217 -1.66 -65.96 20.83
N GLU A 218 -1.13 -67.10 20.38
CA GLU A 218 0.05 -67.16 19.51
C GLU A 218 -0.18 -66.45 18.16
N LEU A 219 -1.34 -66.67 17.53
CA LEU A 219 -1.72 -65.99 16.29
C LEU A 219 -1.91 -64.48 16.50
N ARG A 220 -2.53 -64.07 17.61
CA ARG A 220 -2.75 -62.66 17.95
C ARG A 220 -1.42 -61.94 18.17
N GLU A 221 -0.48 -62.54 18.90
CA GLU A 221 0.86 -61.96 19.10
C GLU A 221 1.66 -61.92 17.80
N THR A 222 1.53 -62.94 16.95
CA THR A 222 2.17 -62.95 15.62
C THR A 222 1.64 -61.82 14.74
N LEU A 223 0.32 -61.61 14.73
CA LEU A 223 -0.32 -60.51 14.01
C LEU A 223 0.19 -59.14 14.49
N ARG A 224 0.15 -58.92 15.81
CA ARG A 224 0.62 -57.69 16.45
C ARG A 224 2.09 -57.42 16.14
N ARG A 225 2.95 -58.44 16.26
CA ARG A 225 4.39 -58.33 15.97
C ARG A 225 4.63 -57.93 14.50
N ALA A 226 3.92 -58.55 13.56
CA ALA A 226 4.06 -58.25 12.14
C ALA A 226 3.72 -56.78 11.81
N ILE A 227 2.58 -56.29 12.32
CA ILE A 227 2.15 -54.90 12.12
C ILE A 227 3.11 -53.91 12.79
N ARG A 228 3.55 -54.18 14.03
CA ARG A 228 4.48 -53.30 14.74
C ARG A 228 5.85 -53.22 14.06
N LYS A 229 6.34 -54.32 13.49
CA LYS A 229 7.58 -54.31 12.69
C LYS A 229 7.45 -53.45 11.44
N ALA A 230 6.27 -53.39 10.82
CA ALA A 230 6.02 -52.49 9.69
C ALA A 230 6.05 -50.99 10.05
N PHE A 231 5.90 -50.63 11.33
CA PHE A 231 6.00 -49.22 11.76
C PHE A 231 7.43 -48.68 11.73
N ILE A 232 8.44 -49.52 11.85
CA ILE A 232 9.85 -49.12 11.87
C ILE A 232 10.23 -48.40 10.56
N PRO A 233 10.11 -49.03 9.37
CA PRO A 233 10.46 -48.37 8.12
C PRO A 233 9.53 -47.19 7.79
N MET A 234 8.27 -47.22 8.23
CA MET A 234 7.36 -46.08 8.09
C MET A 234 7.87 -44.84 8.84
N LYS A 235 8.25 -45.00 10.11
CA LYS A 235 8.81 -43.90 10.92
C LYS A 235 10.14 -43.39 10.34
N ALA A 236 11.03 -44.29 9.94
CA ALA A 236 12.30 -43.93 9.33
C ALA A 236 12.13 -43.16 8.01
N TYR A 237 11.10 -43.51 7.22
CA TYR A 237 10.75 -42.79 5.99
C TYR A 237 10.19 -41.40 6.29
N ALA A 238 9.27 -41.27 7.25
CA ALA A 238 8.71 -39.98 7.65
C ALA A 238 9.78 -39.01 8.16
N GLN A 239 10.78 -39.48 8.91
CA GLN A 239 11.88 -38.64 9.40
C GLN A 239 12.66 -37.95 8.27
N GLN A 240 12.75 -38.55 7.08
CA GLN A 240 13.44 -37.90 5.94
C GLN A 240 12.73 -36.64 5.43
N TYR A 241 11.47 -36.42 5.82
CA TYR A 241 10.70 -35.23 5.44
C TYR A 241 10.87 -34.07 6.43
N GLU A 242 11.51 -34.28 7.58
CA GLU A 242 11.76 -33.23 8.57
C GLU A 242 12.62 -32.10 8.00
N GLN A 243 13.52 -32.40 7.06
CA GLN A 243 14.34 -31.41 6.34
C GLN A 243 13.51 -30.36 5.57
N TYR A 244 12.24 -30.64 5.28
CA TYR A 244 11.35 -29.72 4.56
C TYR A 244 10.45 -28.88 5.49
N LEU A 245 10.56 -29.05 6.81
CA LEU A 245 9.75 -28.31 7.79
C LEU A 245 9.98 -26.80 7.72
N GLU A 246 11.24 -26.37 7.61
CA GLU A 246 11.59 -24.95 7.49
C GLU A 246 10.95 -24.32 6.24
N LEU A 247 11.03 -25.01 5.09
CA LEU A 247 10.41 -24.54 3.85
C LEU A 247 8.88 -24.47 3.95
N ASN A 248 8.26 -25.44 4.62
CA ASN A 248 6.81 -25.46 4.81
C ASN A 248 6.35 -24.28 5.68
N ALA A 249 7.09 -24.01 6.77
CA ALA A 249 6.80 -22.95 7.74
C ALA A 249 7.19 -21.54 7.24
N LEU A 250 8.05 -21.43 6.22
CA LEU A 250 8.51 -20.15 5.69
C LEU A 250 7.34 -19.26 5.24
N ASP A 251 7.27 -18.04 5.74
CA ASP A 251 6.30 -17.04 5.27
C ASP A 251 6.83 -16.31 4.03
N ILE A 252 6.06 -16.34 2.95
CA ILE A 252 6.46 -15.75 1.66
C ILE A 252 6.61 -14.23 1.78
N ASN A 253 5.71 -13.56 2.51
CA ASN A 253 5.73 -12.10 2.63
C ASN A 253 6.90 -11.62 3.49
N ALA A 254 7.22 -12.34 4.57
CA ALA A 254 8.37 -12.05 5.41
C ALA A 254 9.68 -12.23 4.62
N TYR A 255 9.80 -13.32 3.86
CA TYR A 255 10.93 -13.57 2.98
C TYR A 255 11.11 -12.46 1.93
N ILE A 256 10.03 -12.04 1.26
CA ILE A 256 10.10 -10.97 0.26
C ILE A 256 10.50 -9.63 0.88
N LYS A 257 10.03 -9.31 2.09
CA LYS A 257 10.44 -8.08 2.78
C LYS A 257 11.93 -8.06 3.11
N GLU A 258 12.46 -9.18 3.58
CA GLU A 258 13.89 -9.32 3.87
C GLU A 258 14.70 -9.23 2.57
N PHE A 259 14.26 -9.90 1.51
CA PHE A 259 14.90 -9.84 0.20
C PHE A 259 14.89 -8.44 -0.42
N ASP A 260 13.79 -7.69 -0.24
CA ASP A 260 13.65 -6.32 -0.71
C ASP A 260 14.61 -5.36 0.00
N SER A 261 14.85 -5.58 1.31
CA SER A 261 15.74 -4.75 2.13
C SER A 261 17.22 -4.80 1.73
N GLN A 262 17.62 -5.82 0.95
CA GLN A 262 18.99 -6.04 0.51
C GLN A 262 19.34 -5.27 -0.79
N GLU A 263 18.39 -4.55 -1.38
CA GLU A 263 18.58 -3.79 -2.63
C GLU A 263 19.26 -4.60 -3.76
N ASN A 264 18.76 -5.82 -3.96
CA ASN A 264 19.30 -6.74 -4.95
C ASN A 264 19.19 -6.20 -6.40
N THR A 265 20.26 -6.40 -7.16
CA THR A 265 20.31 -6.14 -8.62
C THR A 265 19.47 -7.14 -9.40
N ALA A 266 19.08 -6.81 -10.65
CA ALA A 266 18.30 -7.71 -11.49
C ALA A 266 18.99 -9.07 -11.73
N ALA A 267 20.32 -9.10 -11.85
CA ALA A 267 21.08 -10.34 -11.96
C ALA A 267 20.96 -11.23 -10.71
N GLN A 268 20.95 -10.64 -9.51
CA GLN A 268 20.73 -11.36 -8.25
C GLN A 268 19.29 -11.86 -8.15
N VAL A 269 18.32 -11.06 -8.61
CA VAL A 269 16.90 -11.47 -8.70
C VAL A 269 16.76 -12.71 -9.58
N LYS A 270 17.38 -12.72 -10.77
CA LYS A 270 17.39 -13.90 -11.66
C LYS A 270 18.01 -15.12 -11.00
N ALA A 271 19.16 -14.98 -10.36
CA ALA A 271 19.81 -16.08 -9.66
C ALA A 271 18.92 -16.68 -8.55
N GLU A 272 18.18 -15.84 -7.82
CA GLU A 272 17.24 -16.29 -6.78
C GLU A 272 16.02 -17.02 -7.38
N VAL A 273 15.45 -16.50 -8.47
CA VAL A 273 14.35 -17.16 -9.18
C VAL A 273 14.79 -18.53 -9.71
N ASP A 274 15.95 -18.60 -10.36
CA ASP A 274 16.54 -19.86 -10.86
C ASP A 274 16.80 -20.86 -9.72
N LEU A 275 17.25 -20.38 -8.56
CA LEU A 275 17.44 -21.21 -7.37
C LEU A 275 16.11 -21.86 -6.93
N HIS A 276 15.04 -21.08 -6.78
CA HIS A 276 13.74 -21.62 -6.35
C HIS A 276 13.14 -22.57 -7.39
N LEU A 277 13.28 -22.28 -8.68
CA LEU A 277 12.82 -23.17 -9.76
C LEU A 277 13.63 -24.48 -9.81
N ARG A 278 14.95 -24.42 -9.64
CA ARG A 278 15.81 -25.62 -9.55
C ARG A 278 15.48 -26.47 -8.34
N GLU A 279 15.29 -25.86 -7.17
CA GLU A 279 14.91 -26.58 -5.95
C GLU A 279 13.49 -27.16 -6.05
N LYS A 280 12.57 -26.50 -6.77
CA LYS A 280 11.25 -27.07 -7.13
C LYS A 280 11.42 -28.36 -7.94
N GLU A 281 12.20 -28.33 -9.02
CA GLU A 281 12.44 -29.52 -9.85
C GLU A 281 13.10 -30.64 -9.07
N LYS A 282 14.05 -30.29 -8.19
CA LYS A 282 14.69 -31.25 -7.29
C LYS A 282 13.66 -31.92 -6.38
N ILE A 283 12.76 -31.17 -5.75
CA ILE A 283 11.65 -31.73 -4.93
C ILE A 283 10.76 -32.65 -5.78
N GLU A 284 10.39 -32.21 -6.99
CA GLU A 284 9.55 -32.99 -7.91
C GLU A 284 10.21 -34.31 -8.35
N ASN A 285 11.55 -34.35 -8.42
CA ASN A 285 12.33 -35.50 -8.83
C ASN A 285 12.75 -36.41 -7.67
N THR A 286 12.98 -35.88 -6.46
CA THR A 286 13.42 -36.67 -5.30
C THR A 286 12.26 -37.24 -4.50
N ILE A 287 11.12 -36.56 -4.44
CA ILE A 287 9.94 -37.00 -3.71
C ILE A 287 8.99 -37.73 -4.69
N PRO A 288 8.70 -39.03 -4.51
CA PRO A 288 7.73 -39.72 -5.34
C PRO A 288 6.29 -39.24 -5.04
N SER A 289 5.34 -39.52 -5.93
CA SER A 289 3.90 -39.32 -5.62
C SER A 289 3.37 -40.37 -4.63
N SER A 290 3.90 -41.58 -4.67
CA SER A 290 3.56 -42.64 -3.72
C SER A 290 4.66 -43.70 -3.63
N VAL A 291 4.74 -44.38 -2.49
CA VAL A 291 5.69 -45.45 -2.21
C VAL A 291 5.00 -46.58 -1.44
N VAL A 292 5.40 -47.83 -1.70
CA VAL A 292 4.87 -48.99 -0.96
C VAL A 292 5.88 -49.44 0.10
N ILE A 293 5.47 -49.50 1.36
CA ILE A 293 6.30 -49.89 2.51
C ILE A 293 5.56 -50.98 3.29
N GLY A 294 5.95 -52.23 3.08
CA GLY A 294 5.30 -53.40 3.68
C GLY A 294 3.79 -53.42 3.38
N PRO A 295 2.92 -53.41 4.40
CA PRO A 295 1.48 -53.43 4.20
C PRO A 295 0.89 -52.05 3.82
N PHE A 296 1.68 -50.98 3.73
CA PHE A 296 1.22 -49.62 3.50
C PHE A 296 1.53 -49.15 2.06
N TRP A 297 0.51 -48.64 1.39
CA TRP A 297 0.62 -47.75 0.25
C TRP A 297 0.62 -46.32 0.77
N LEU A 298 1.79 -45.69 0.79
CA LEU A 298 1.97 -44.34 1.31
C LEU A 298 1.90 -43.32 0.18
N SER A 299 0.92 -42.42 0.26
CA SER A 299 0.81 -41.26 -0.62
C SER A 299 1.62 -40.09 -0.07
N THR A 300 2.51 -39.55 -0.88
CA THR A 300 3.35 -38.38 -0.58
C THR A 300 3.07 -37.22 -1.52
N ASP A 301 2.08 -37.37 -2.40
CA ASP A 301 1.76 -36.43 -3.47
C ASP A 301 1.31 -35.06 -2.92
N SER A 302 0.55 -35.04 -1.83
CA SER A 302 0.13 -33.80 -1.16
C SER A 302 1.34 -32.97 -0.70
N VAL A 303 2.30 -33.60 -0.03
CA VAL A 303 3.55 -32.98 0.45
C VAL A 303 4.38 -32.51 -0.75
N ARG A 304 4.58 -33.38 -1.75
CA ARG A 304 5.31 -33.05 -2.99
C ARG A 304 4.73 -31.82 -3.67
N GLN A 305 3.41 -31.80 -3.88
CA GLN A 305 2.72 -30.67 -4.52
C GLN A 305 2.80 -29.40 -3.68
N ASN A 306 2.63 -29.49 -2.35
CA ASN A 306 2.65 -28.32 -1.48
C ASN A 306 4.04 -27.66 -1.47
N LEU A 307 5.11 -28.45 -1.33
CA LEU A 307 6.48 -27.93 -1.34
C LEU A 307 6.87 -27.37 -2.71
N ALA A 308 6.51 -28.06 -3.80
CA ALA A 308 6.76 -27.57 -5.16
C ALA A 308 5.98 -26.27 -5.45
N LYS A 309 4.72 -26.18 -5.02
CA LYS A 309 3.91 -24.96 -5.11
C LYS A 309 4.52 -23.83 -4.29
N LYS A 310 5.05 -24.11 -3.09
CA LYS A 310 5.72 -23.12 -2.22
C LYS A 310 6.95 -22.53 -2.90
N ARG A 311 7.83 -23.37 -3.47
CA ARG A 311 9.00 -22.89 -4.24
C ARG A 311 8.61 -22.08 -5.46
N LYS A 312 7.59 -22.53 -6.21
CA LYS A 312 7.05 -21.76 -7.34
C LYS A 312 6.51 -20.39 -6.89
N ALA A 313 5.78 -20.36 -5.77
CA ALA A 313 5.21 -19.12 -5.24
C ALA A 313 6.30 -18.13 -4.78
N LEU A 314 7.41 -18.61 -4.19
CA LEU A 314 8.57 -17.78 -3.87
C LEU A 314 9.19 -17.18 -5.14
N ALA A 315 9.45 -18.00 -6.16
CA ALA A 315 9.95 -17.53 -7.45
C ALA A 315 9.02 -16.46 -8.08
N SER A 316 7.72 -16.72 -8.10
CA SER A 316 6.72 -15.77 -8.62
C SER A 316 6.65 -14.48 -7.80
N ALA A 317 6.78 -14.55 -6.48
CA ALA A 317 6.74 -13.36 -5.61
C ALA A 317 8.00 -12.49 -5.78
N VAL A 318 9.17 -13.09 -6.00
CA VAL A 318 10.41 -12.37 -6.33
C VAL A 318 10.29 -11.66 -7.69
N LEU A 319 9.71 -12.32 -8.70
CA LEU A 319 9.43 -11.69 -10.00
C LEU A 319 8.41 -10.56 -9.89
N GLU A 320 7.35 -10.74 -9.10
CA GLU A 320 6.34 -9.69 -8.85
C GLU A 320 6.95 -8.46 -8.15
N LEU A 321 7.88 -8.66 -7.22
CA LEU A 321 8.61 -7.56 -6.59
C LEU A 321 9.42 -6.76 -7.62
N LEU A 322 10.16 -7.45 -8.50
CA LEU A 322 10.92 -6.78 -9.56
C LEU A 322 9.99 -6.03 -10.52
N ALA A 323 8.89 -6.66 -10.96
CA ALA A 323 7.90 -6.01 -11.82
C ALA A 323 7.34 -4.72 -11.20
N LYS A 324 7.01 -4.75 -9.90
CA LYS A 324 6.54 -3.55 -9.16
C LYS A 324 7.60 -2.45 -9.11
N LYS A 325 8.87 -2.78 -8.83
CA LYS A 325 9.96 -1.79 -8.82
C LYS A 325 10.14 -1.13 -10.18
N LEU A 326 10.14 -1.92 -11.25
CA LEU A 326 10.27 -1.39 -12.61
C LEU A 326 9.06 -0.54 -13.01
N ALA A 327 7.84 -0.94 -12.61
CA ALA A 327 6.65 -0.14 -12.84
C ALA A 327 6.72 1.21 -12.12
N VAL A 328 7.24 1.27 -10.88
CA VAL A 328 7.46 2.54 -10.18
C VAL A 328 8.44 3.42 -10.95
N GLN A 329 9.59 2.88 -11.37
CA GLN A 329 10.58 3.63 -12.16
C GLN A 329 10.00 4.14 -13.50
N ALA A 330 9.25 3.30 -14.21
CA ALA A 330 8.60 3.69 -15.47
C ALA A 330 7.56 4.81 -15.26
N ASN A 331 6.78 4.74 -14.18
CA ASN A 331 5.80 5.77 -13.84
C ASN A 331 6.46 7.08 -13.40
N GLU A 332 7.54 7.04 -12.62
CA GLU A 332 8.32 8.22 -12.24
C GLU A 332 8.90 8.92 -13.47
N ALA A 333 9.47 8.15 -14.41
CA ALA A 333 9.94 8.69 -15.69
C ALA A 333 8.79 9.33 -16.50
N CYS A 334 7.64 8.65 -16.58
CA CYS A 334 6.45 9.20 -17.24
C CYS A 334 5.97 10.51 -16.61
N GLU A 335 5.94 10.64 -15.28
CA GLU A 335 5.53 11.87 -14.60
C GLU A 335 6.52 13.02 -14.84
N ALA A 336 7.83 12.74 -14.87
CA ALA A 336 8.84 13.72 -15.24
C ALA A 336 8.59 14.27 -16.66
N PHE A 337 8.34 13.39 -17.65
CA PHE A 337 8.03 13.82 -19.02
C PHE A 337 6.69 14.54 -19.14
N LYS A 338 5.66 14.13 -18.41
CA LYS A 338 4.38 14.88 -18.35
C LYS A 338 4.60 16.29 -17.83
N GLY A 339 5.49 16.48 -16.85
CA GLY A 339 5.88 17.80 -16.35
C GLY A 339 6.48 18.69 -17.46
N ILE A 340 7.43 18.14 -18.22
CA ILE A 340 8.04 18.83 -19.37
C ILE A 340 6.98 19.15 -20.44
N SER A 341 6.15 18.17 -20.80
CA SER A 341 5.10 18.31 -21.81
C SER A 341 4.07 19.39 -21.44
N ARG A 342 3.65 19.47 -20.16
CA ARG A 342 2.74 20.53 -19.69
C ARG A 342 3.36 21.92 -19.87
N LYS A 343 4.61 22.09 -19.47
CA LYS A 343 5.31 23.38 -19.60
C LYS A 343 5.59 23.77 -21.06
N LEU A 344 5.75 22.79 -21.96
CA LEU A 344 5.86 23.05 -23.41
C LEU A 344 4.53 23.53 -24.04
N TYR A 345 3.37 23.27 -23.42
CA TYR A 345 2.07 23.76 -23.88
C TYR A 345 1.79 25.21 -23.46
N ASP A 346 2.50 25.73 -22.46
CA ASP A 346 2.31 27.10 -22.01
C ASP A 346 2.72 28.08 -23.11
N LYS A 347 1.85 29.04 -23.40
CA LYS A 347 2.10 30.07 -24.42
C LYS A 347 2.67 31.32 -23.77
N PRO A 348 3.75 31.90 -24.32
CA PRO A 348 4.30 33.13 -23.78
C PRO A 348 3.36 34.29 -24.10
N ASN A 349 3.09 35.14 -23.11
CA ASN A 349 2.27 36.35 -23.27
C ASN A 349 3.12 37.63 -23.35
N SER A 350 4.43 37.50 -23.13
CA SER A 350 5.39 38.59 -23.17
C SER A 350 6.70 38.16 -23.85
N ILE A 351 7.52 39.14 -24.21
CA ILE A 351 8.83 38.93 -24.82
C ILE A 351 9.77 38.25 -23.81
N GLU A 352 9.64 38.63 -22.54
CA GLU A 352 10.37 38.09 -21.41
C GLU A 352 10.04 36.59 -21.21
N GLU A 353 8.74 36.24 -21.16
CA GLU A 353 8.29 34.84 -21.07
C GLU A 353 8.76 34.00 -22.27
N LEU A 354 8.71 34.56 -23.48
CA LEU A 354 9.19 33.88 -24.70
C LEU A 354 10.69 33.56 -24.61
N ALA A 355 11.50 34.53 -24.18
CA ALA A 355 12.94 34.36 -24.03
C ALA A 355 13.27 33.32 -22.92
N GLU A 356 12.58 33.40 -21.78
CA GLU A 356 12.72 32.42 -20.70
C GLU A 356 12.34 31.00 -21.15
N GLN A 357 11.27 30.86 -21.92
CA GLN A 357 10.84 29.57 -22.45
C GLN A 357 11.87 28.98 -23.42
N ARG A 358 12.44 29.79 -24.32
CA ARG A 358 13.52 29.34 -25.22
C ARG A 358 14.76 28.89 -24.46
N GLU A 359 15.18 29.64 -23.44
CA GLU A 359 16.35 29.29 -22.65
C GLU A 359 16.12 28.00 -21.85
N TRP A 360 14.93 27.85 -21.25
CA TRP A 360 14.54 26.60 -20.59
C TRP A 360 14.52 25.42 -21.58
N MET A 361 14.00 25.60 -22.80
CA MET A 361 13.94 24.53 -23.80
C MET A 361 15.32 23.99 -24.20
N LYS A 362 16.38 24.81 -24.14
CA LYS A 362 17.77 24.36 -24.36
C LYS A 362 18.25 23.33 -23.34
N THR A 363 17.64 23.29 -22.15
CA THR A 363 17.99 22.33 -21.09
C THR A 363 17.31 20.96 -21.23
N ILE A 364 16.25 20.88 -22.04
CA ILE A 364 15.44 19.65 -22.19
C ILE A 364 16.23 18.49 -22.83
N PRO A 365 17.08 18.68 -23.86
CA PRO A 365 17.83 17.57 -24.47
C PRO A 365 18.73 16.80 -23.48
N GLU A 366 19.39 17.51 -22.56
CA GLU A 366 20.24 16.86 -21.55
C GLU A 366 19.39 16.09 -20.52
N ALA A 367 18.24 16.64 -20.13
CA ALA A 367 17.28 15.96 -19.26
C ALA A 367 16.70 14.70 -19.95
N LEU A 368 16.35 14.79 -21.24
CA LEU A 368 15.88 13.67 -22.04
C LEU A 368 16.90 12.54 -22.07
N LYS A 369 18.17 12.84 -22.36
CA LYS A 369 19.24 11.84 -22.39
C LYS A 369 19.39 11.12 -21.05
N THR A 370 19.36 11.85 -19.94
CA THR A 370 19.44 11.28 -18.60
C THR A 370 18.28 10.31 -18.32
N HIS A 371 17.05 10.70 -18.70
CA HIS A 371 15.88 9.85 -18.52
C HIS A 371 15.85 8.65 -19.50
N GLU A 372 16.34 8.80 -20.73
CA GLU A 372 16.49 7.70 -21.68
C GLU A 372 17.49 6.65 -21.19
N GLU A 373 18.64 7.06 -20.63
CA GLU A 373 19.61 6.14 -20.02
C GLU A 373 18.98 5.33 -18.87
N ALA A 374 18.17 5.99 -18.03
CA ALA A 374 17.45 5.32 -16.95
C ALA A 374 16.40 4.32 -17.48
N ILE A 375 15.64 4.69 -18.52
CA ILE A 375 14.67 3.80 -19.17
C ILE A 375 15.38 2.61 -19.81
N ASN A 376 16.47 2.82 -20.55
CA ASN A 376 17.24 1.74 -21.19
C ASN A 376 17.80 0.75 -20.17
N LYS A 377 18.24 1.24 -19.00
CA LYS A 377 18.64 0.38 -17.89
C LYS A 377 17.46 -0.47 -17.37
N ALA A 378 16.31 0.16 -17.12
CA ALA A 378 15.10 -0.56 -16.69
C ALA A 378 14.60 -1.56 -17.75
N MET A 379 14.82 -1.30 -19.03
CA MET A 379 14.48 -2.22 -20.12
C MET A 379 15.27 -3.52 -20.08
N THR A 380 16.55 -3.45 -19.71
CA THR A 380 17.38 -4.65 -19.51
C THR A 380 16.81 -5.51 -18.37
N ASP A 381 16.29 -4.87 -17.33
CA ASP A 381 15.65 -5.56 -16.20
C ASP A 381 14.26 -6.13 -16.58
N TYR A 382 13.53 -5.50 -17.51
CA TYR A 382 12.29 -6.04 -18.07
C TYR A 382 12.52 -7.27 -18.96
N GLU A 383 13.61 -7.32 -19.75
CA GLU A 383 13.96 -8.50 -20.55
C GLU A 383 14.14 -9.74 -19.67
N LEU A 384 14.71 -9.56 -18.48
CA LEU A 384 14.88 -10.62 -17.48
C LEU A 384 13.54 -11.18 -16.98
N ILE A 385 12.49 -10.35 -16.89
CA ILE A 385 11.13 -10.80 -16.56
C ILE A 385 10.54 -11.64 -17.70
N GLU A 386 10.78 -11.23 -18.96
CA GLU A 386 10.29 -11.92 -20.15
C GLU A 386 10.95 -13.30 -20.33
N GLU A 387 12.22 -13.46 -19.96
CA GLU A 387 12.91 -14.76 -19.95
C GLU A 387 12.20 -15.82 -19.08
N PHE A 388 11.56 -15.39 -17.99
CA PHE A 388 10.79 -16.27 -17.10
C PHE A 388 9.32 -16.45 -17.53
N TYR A 389 8.93 -15.92 -18.68
CA TYR A 389 7.53 -15.90 -19.17
C TYR A 389 6.55 -15.31 -18.13
N TYR A 390 7.00 -14.34 -17.34
CA TYR A 390 6.15 -13.68 -16.37
C TYR A 390 5.28 -12.64 -17.07
N ASN A 391 3.97 -12.77 -16.91
CA ASN A 391 3.01 -11.86 -17.52
C ASN A 391 2.88 -10.59 -16.68
N LEU A 392 3.30 -9.46 -17.24
CA LEU A 392 3.03 -8.14 -16.67
C LEU A 392 1.53 -7.85 -16.65
N SER A 393 1.09 -7.03 -15.70
CA SER A 393 -0.26 -6.48 -15.75
C SER A 393 -0.40 -5.55 -16.96
N GLN A 394 -1.64 -5.34 -17.43
CA GLN A 394 -1.89 -4.43 -18.55
C GLN A 394 -1.40 -3.01 -18.23
N ASP A 395 -1.55 -2.57 -16.99
CA ASP A 395 -1.12 -1.24 -16.54
C ASP A 395 0.40 -1.11 -16.56
N ASP A 396 1.13 -2.10 -16.04
CA ASP A 396 2.61 -2.09 -16.05
C ASP A 396 3.16 -2.17 -17.47
N PHE A 397 2.54 -2.98 -18.33
CA PHE A 397 2.88 -3.07 -19.75
C PHE A 397 2.67 -1.73 -20.46
N ASN A 398 1.54 -1.07 -20.22
CA ASN A 398 1.26 0.24 -20.78
C ASN A 398 2.25 1.30 -20.26
N ALA A 399 2.59 1.27 -18.97
CA ALA A 399 3.56 2.18 -18.37
C ALA A 399 4.95 2.03 -19.00
N LYS A 400 5.42 0.79 -19.20
CA LYS A 400 6.68 0.46 -19.91
C LYS A 400 6.73 1.12 -21.29
N TRP A 401 5.74 0.85 -22.15
CA TRP A 401 5.75 1.38 -23.52
C TRP A 401 5.49 2.88 -23.59
N THR A 402 4.70 3.41 -22.67
CA THR A 402 4.49 4.86 -22.56
C THR A 402 5.79 5.56 -22.19
N ALA A 403 6.57 5.02 -21.24
CA ALA A 403 7.88 5.56 -20.87
C ALA A 403 8.85 5.57 -22.06
N ILE A 404 8.90 4.49 -22.84
CA ILE A 404 9.76 4.38 -24.04
C ILE A 404 9.34 5.38 -25.13
N GLY A 405 8.04 5.65 -25.28
CA GLY A 405 7.54 6.58 -26.31
C GLY A 405 7.66 8.06 -25.95
N TRP A 406 7.79 8.40 -24.66
CA TRP A 406 7.81 9.79 -24.21
C TRP A 406 8.93 10.65 -24.80
N PRO A 407 10.20 10.20 -24.88
CA PRO A 407 11.27 11.02 -25.41
C PRO A 407 10.99 11.53 -26.83
N HIS A 408 10.55 10.63 -27.73
CA HIS A 408 10.15 11.01 -29.09
C HIS A 408 8.99 12.03 -29.08
N LYS A 409 7.99 11.81 -28.23
CA LYS A 409 6.85 12.72 -28.10
C LYS A 409 7.26 14.11 -27.61
N ILE A 410 8.24 14.21 -26.70
CA ILE A 410 8.77 15.49 -26.23
C ILE A 410 9.54 16.19 -27.35
N VAL A 411 10.36 15.47 -28.13
CA VAL A 411 11.07 16.04 -29.27
C VAL A 411 10.10 16.60 -30.31
N ASP A 412 9.09 15.83 -30.71
CA ASP A 412 8.05 16.29 -31.64
C ASP A 412 7.33 17.54 -31.11
N GLN A 413 7.01 17.54 -29.80
CA GLN A 413 6.37 18.68 -29.16
C GLN A 413 7.29 19.90 -29.10
N MET A 414 8.59 19.71 -28.83
CA MET A 414 9.57 20.79 -28.84
C MET A 414 9.66 21.44 -30.22
N ASP A 415 9.71 20.65 -31.30
CA ASP A 415 9.75 21.18 -32.67
C ASP A 415 8.50 22.02 -32.99
N MET A 416 7.33 21.54 -32.59
CA MET A 416 6.07 22.30 -32.73
C MET A 416 6.09 23.59 -31.90
N THR A 417 6.57 23.53 -30.66
CA THR A 417 6.66 24.71 -29.79
C THR A 417 7.68 25.71 -30.36
N LEU A 418 8.83 25.28 -30.89
CA LEU A 418 9.81 26.17 -31.51
C LEU A 418 9.23 26.95 -32.68
N GLN A 419 8.45 26.30 -33.55
CA GLN A 419 7.74 26.97 -34.65
C GLN A 419 6.75 28.02 -34.14
N GLN A 420 5.97 27.69 -33.09
CA GLN A 420 5.04 28.64 -32.48
C GLN A 420 5.77 29.83 -31.84
N LEU A 421 6.92 29.60 -31.19
CA LEU A 421 7.73 30.67 -30.61
C LEU A 421 8.34 31.59 -31.68
N GLU A 422 8.59 31.10 -32.90
CA GLU A 422 9.01 31.93 -34.03
C GLU A 422 7.86 32.85 -34.50
N GLU A 423 6.65 32.31 -34.63
CA GLU A 423 5.45 33.10 -34.96
C GLU A 423 5.10 34.14 -33.89
N ASP A 424 5.19 33.75 -32.61
CA ASP A 424 4.95 34.64 -31.48
C ASP A 424 6.03 35.73 -31.39
N GLU A 425 7.30 35.41 -31.67
CA GLU A 425 8.39 36.40 -31.74
C GLU A 425 8.08 37.47 -32.80
N ASP A 426 7.69 37.07 -34.01
CA ASP A 426 7.32 37.98 -35.09
C ASP A 426 6.13 38.87 -34.71
N ARG A 427 5.12 38.30 -34.05
CA ARG A 427 3.96 39.05 -33.54
C ARG A 427 4.40 40.08 -32.50
N PHE A 428 5.17 39.67 -31.50
CA PHE A 428 5.65 40.55 -30.44
C PHE A 428 6.58 41.65 -30.98
N ARG A 429 7.41 41.33 -31.98
CA ARG A 429 8.27 42.31 -32.66
C ARG A 429 7.44 43.39 -33.37
N LYS A 430 6.35 43.01 -34.05
CA LYS A 430 5.42 43.97 -34.68
C LYS A 430 4.70 44.85 -33.66
N ILE A 431 4.24 44.27 -32.55
CA ILE A 431 3.60 45.00 -31.46
C ILE A 431 4.58 45.99 -30.82
N GLN A 432 5.79 45.52 -30.49
CA GLN A 432 6.86 46.36 -29.93
C GLN A 432 7.17 47.56 -30.83
N LEU A 433 7.32 47.37 -32.15
CA LEU A 433 7.58 48.46 -33.08
C LEU A 433 6.42 49.47 -33.12
N SER A 434 5.17 48.99 -33.14
CA SER A 434 3.98 49.84 -33.06
C SER A 434 3.94 50.63 -31.76
N ASP A 435 4.20 49.98 -30.63
CA ASP A 435 4.21 50.58 -29.31
C ASP A 435 5.32 51.62 -29.16
N GLN A 436 6.51 51.37 -29.72
CA GLN A 436 7.62 52.31 -29.75
C GLN A 436 7.32 53.54 -30.61
N ASN A 437 6.65 53.37 -31.76
CA ASN A 437 6.19 54.49 -32.58
C ASN A 437 5.17 55.36 -31.81
N ASN A 438 4.16 54.73 -31.21
CA ASN A 438 3.18 55.43 -30.36
C ASN A 438 3.85 56.12 -29.16
N PHE A 439 4.88 55.49 -28.59
CA PHE A 439 5.67 56.07 -27.51
C PHE A 439 6.47 57.27 -27.97
N GLN A 440 7.04 57.25 -29.19
CA GLN A 440 7.73 58.39 -29.77
C GLN A 440 6.78 59.59 -29.95
N ASP A 441 5.56 59.37 -30.45
CA ASP A 441 4.52 60.42 -30.55
C ASP A 441 4.15 60.99 -29.17
N ARG A 442 4.07 60.13 -28.14
CA ARG A 442 3.85 60.53 -26.75
C ARG A 442 5.02 61.37 -26.23
N LEU A 443 6.27 61.01 -26.54
CA LEU A 443 7.46 61.78 -26.16
C LEU A 443 7.49 63.15 -26.85
N ASP A 444 7.13 63.23 -28.14
CA ASP A 444 7.08 64.49 -28.88
C ASP A 444 5.98 65.41 -28.31
N THR A 445 4.82 64.84 -27.96
CA THR A 445 3.74 65.57 -27.28
C THR A 445 4.18 66.09 -25.90
N LEU A 446 4.82 65.23 -25.09
CA LEU A 446 5.37 65.63 -23.79
C LEU A 446 6.44 66.71 -23.93
N GLN A 447 7.27 66.63 -24.97
CA GLN A 447 8.28 67.65 -25.24
C GLN A 447 7.64 69.01 -25.54
N MET A 448 6.57 69.04 -26.34
CA MET A 448 5.81 70.26 -26.60
C MET A 448 5.19 70.83 -25.33
N VAL A 449 4.59 69.96 -24.50
CA VAL A 449 3.99 70.37 -23.21
C VAL A 449 5.05 70.95 -22.28
N VAL A 450 6.20 70.28 -22.12
CA VAL A 450 7.33 70.74 -21.30
C VAL A 450 7.86 72.09 -21.78
N ALA A 451 8.00 72.29 -23.11
CA ALA A 451 8.40 73.58 -23.68
C ALA A 451 7.36 74.68 -23.41
N GLY A 452 6.06 74.33 -23.42
CA GLY A 452 4.95 75.24 -23.13
C GLY A 452 4.96 75.80 -21.70
N PHE A 453 5.62 75.15 -20.73
CA PHE A 453 5.67 75.63 -19.35
C PHE A 453 6.35 77.00 -19.19
N ALA A 454 7.20 77.40 -20.15
CA ALA A 454 7.81 78.73 -20.18
C ALA A 454 6.78 79.87 -20.33
N ALA A 455 5.58 79.58 -20.85
CA ALA A 455 4.51 80.56 -21.03
C ALA A 455 3.66 80.79 -19.77
N HIS A 456 3.79 79.93 -18.76
CA HIS A 456 3.10 80.16 -17.49
C HIS A 456 3.81 81.26 -16.71
N THR A 457 3.09 82.35 -16.44
CA THR A 457 3.59 83.51 -15.69
C THR A 457 2.61 84.04 -14.64
N ASP A 458 1.41 83.47 -14.57
CA ASP A 458 0.32 83.96 -13.73
C ASP A 458 0.29 83.22 -12.38
N ILE A 459 0.65 83.94 -11.31
CA ILE A 459 0.70 83.41 -9.94
C ILE A 459 -0.70 83.03 -9.43
N SER A 460 -1.76 83.72 -9.88
CA SER A 460 -3.13 83.41 -9.44
C SER A 460 -3.58 82.01 -9.83
N LYS A 461 -2.97 81.43 -10.86
CA LYS A 461 -3.23 80.06 -11.35
C LYS A 461 -2.24 79.03 -10.82
N ALA A 462 -1.42 79.36 -9.83
CA ALA A 462 -0.34 78.50 -9.36
C ALA A 462 -0.81 77.09 -8.94
N HIS A 463 -1.98 76.95 -8.30
CA HIS A 463 -2.51 75.64 -7.92
C HIS A 463 -2.91 74.77 -9.12
N GLU A 464 -3.50 75.38 -10.15
CA GLU A 464 -3.87 74.69 -11.40
C GLU A 464 -2.61 74.21 -12.12
N ILE A 465 -1.63 75.11 -12.28
CA ILE A 465 -0.35 74.80 -12.92
C ILE A 465 0.41 73.73 -12.13
N ALA A 466 0.40 73.78 -10.80
CA ALA A 466 1.01 72.75 -9.95
C ALA A 466 0.36 71.36 -10.12
N ASN A 467 -0.95 71.29 -10.31
CA ASN A 467 -1.62 70.03 -10.63
C ASN A 467 -1.22 69.49 -12.00
N GLU A 468 -1.09 70.37 -12.99
CA GLU A 468 -0.55 69.99 -14.29
C GLU A 468 0.90 69.50 -14.19
N VAL A 469 1.74 70.18 -13.41
CA VAL A 469 3.11 69.75 -13.13
C VAL A 469 3.15 68.33 -12.55
N ARG A 470 2.27 68.02 -11.57
CA ARG A 470 2.21 66.67 -10.98
C ARG A 470 1.83 65.62 -12.02
N ARG A 471 0.88 65.94 -12.90
CA ARG A 471 0.46 65.06 -14.01
C ARG A 471 1.63 64.79 -14.95
N ILE A 472 2.33 65.83 -15.40
CA ILE A 472 3.48 65.69 -16.32
C ILE A 472 4.66 64.97 -15.66
N SER A 473 4.94 65.26 -14.37
CA SER A 473 5.96 64.55 -13.60
C SER A 473 5.70 63.04 -13.58
N LYS A 474 4.43 62.64 -13.35
CA LYS A 474 4.02 61.23 -13.38
C LYS A 474 4.22 60.63 -14.77
N GLN A 475 3.77 61.30 -15.82
CA GLN A 475 3.90 60.83 -17.21
C GLN A 475 5.36 60.68 -17.65
N LEU A 476 6.25 61.60 -17.24
CA LEU A 476 7.68 61.51 -17.52
C LEU A 476 8.32 60.31 -16.82
N LYS A 477 7.96 60.06 -15.55
CA LYS A 477 8.45 58.89 -14.81
C LYS A 477 7.98 57.57 -15.45
N GLU A 478 6.70 57.46 -15.77
CA GLU A 478 6.15 56.31 -16.49
C GLU A 478 6.86 56.10 -17.85
N SER A 479 7.20 57.19 -18.54
CA SER A 479 7.95 57.13 -19.80
C SER A 479 9.39 56.63 -19.60
N GLN A 480 10.04 56.98 -18.49
CA GLN A 480 11.38 56.47 -18.17
C GLN A 480 11.37 54.96 -17.88
N GLU A 481 10.37 54.48 -17.14
CA GLU A 481 10.17 53.06 -16.87
C GLU A 481 9.88 52.28 -18.16
N LEU A 482 9.01 52.82 -19.02
CA LEU A 482 8.67 52.20 -20.31
C LEU A 482 9.87 52.16 -21.27
N ALA A 483 10.69 53.22 -21.31
CA ALA A 483 11.92 53.25 -22.10
C ALA A 483 12.90 52.14 -21.69
N GLN A 484 13.04 51.87 -20.37
CA GLN A 484 13.87 50.78 -19.88
C GLN A 484 13.32 49.41 -20.31
N THR A 485 12.01 49.22 -20.21
CA THR A 485 11.34 48.00 -20.68
C THR A 485 11.59 47.78 -22.18
N TYR A 486 11.43 48.81 -23.02
CA TYR A 486 11.71 48.69 -24.44
C TYR A 486 13.18 48.35 -24.73
N ASN A 487 14.13 49.03 -24.07
CA ASN A 487 15.55 48.73 -24.25
C ASN A 487 15.92 47.30 -23.80
N ASN A 488 15.29 46.78 -22.75
CA ASN A 488 15.50 45.38 -22.34
C ASN A 488 14.95 44.41 -23.40
N ARG A 489 13.76 44.67 -23.94
CA ARG A 489 13.15 43.86 -25.00
C ARG A 489 13.93 43.91 -26.31
N GLU A 490 14.48 45.06 -26.67
CA GLU A 490 15.39 45.19 -27.81
C GLU A 490 16.62 44.29 -27.64
N ARG A 491 17.19 44.20 -26.43
CA ARG A 491 18.30 43.27 -26.17
C ARG A 491 17.88 41.81 -26.28
N LEU A 492 16.70 41.45 -25.78
CA LEU A 492 16.17 40.07 -25.89
C LEU A 492 15.95 39.64 -27.36
N PHE A 493 15.59 40.59 -28.23
CA PHE A 493 15.44 40.37 -29.67
C PHE A 493 16.70 40.67 -30.49
N GLU A 494 17.83 40.92 -29.83
CA GLU A 494 19.11 41.29 -30.46
C GLU A 494 18.99 42.47 -31.44
N MET A 495 18.08 43.41 -31.14
CA MET A 495 17.85 44.63 -31.90
C MET A 495 18.79 45.75 -31.42
N PRO A 496 19.08 46.74 -32.29
CA PRO A 496 19.75 47.97 -31.87
C PRO A 496 18.95 48.67 -30.77
N VAL A 497 19.60 48.99 -29.65
CA VAL A 497 18.95 49.64 -28.50
C VAL A 497 18.65 51.10 -28.85
N THR A 498 17.39 51.51 -28.70
CA THR A 498 16.96 52.88 -28.99
C THR A 498 17.51 53.86 -27.94
N ASP A 499 18.10 54.96 -28.40
CA ASP A 499 18.64 56.01 -27.54
C ASP A 499 17.55 56.99 -27.09
N TYR A 500 17.13 56.87 -25.83
CA TYR A 500 16.16 57.78 -25.20
C TYR A 500 16.79 58.98 -24.47
N GLN A 501 17.99 59.43 -24.85
CA GLN A 501 18.63 60.64 -24.30
C GLN A 501 17.73 61.89 -24.36
N LYS A 502 16.85 62.01 -25.36
CA LYS A 502 15.87 63.10 -25.46
C LYS A 502 14.93 63.14 -24.24
N LEU A 503 14.46 61.98 -23.77
CA LEU A 503 13.62 61.88 -22.58
C LEU A 503 14.41 62.27 -21.32
N ALA A 504 15.65 61.81 -21.18
CA ALA A 504 16.50 62.20 -20.05
C ALA A 504 16.76 63.72 -20.02
N LYS A 505 16.95 64.34 -21.19
CA LYS A 505 17.04 65.80 -21.32
C LYS A 505 15.72 66.48 -20.92
N MET A 506 14.59 66.00 -21.44
CA MET A 506 13.26 66.55 -21.13
C MET A 506 12.94 66.55 -19.63
N VAL A 507 13.28 65.47 -18.92
CA VAL A 507 13.13 65.39 -17.45
C VAL A 507 13.97 66.45 -16.75
N ARG A 508 15.23 66.65 -17.18
CA ARG A 508 16.10 67.70 -16.63
C ARG A 508 15.59 69.10 -16.93
N ASP A 509 15.10 69.33 -18.15
CA ASP A 509 14.59 70.63 -18.59
C ASP A 509 13.26 70.98 -17.88
N PHE A 510 12.46 69.97 -17.51
CA PHE A 510 11.20 70.14 -16.79
C PHE A 510 11.37 70.39 -15.29
N GLU A 511 12.45 69.90 -14.68
CA GLU A 511 12.69 69.95 -13.23
C GLU A 511 12.66 71.38 -12.63
N PRO A 512 13.22 72.44 -13.27
CA PRO A 512 13.07 73.81 -12.79
C PRO A 512 11.61 74.28 -12.74
N TYR A 513 10.79 73.95 -13.74
CA TYR A 513 9.37 74.34 -13.78
C TYR A 513 8.57 73.61 -12.70
N ARG A 514 8.89 72.33 -12.48
CA ARG A 514 8.32 71.55 -11.39
C ARG A 514 8.62 72.20 -10.05
N ASN A 515 9.88 72.52 -9.80
CA ASN A 515 10.30 73.15 -8.55
C ASN A 515 9.66 74.54 -8.36
N LEU A 516 9.55 75.35 -9.41
CA LEU A 516 8.88 76.64 -9.36
C LEU A 516 7.41 76.50 -8.97
N TRP A 517 6.61 75.82 -9.78
CA TRP A 517 5.16 75.85 -9.62
C TRP A 517 4.64 75.05 -8.43
N LEU A 518 5.30 73.94 -8.06
CA LEU A 518 4.96 73.25 -6.82
C LEU A 518 5.27 74.12 -5.60
N THR A 519 6.46 74.73 -5.55
CA THR A 519 6.84 75.58 -4.42
C THR A 519 5.97 76.84 -4.37
N THR A 520 5.60 77.43 -5.51
CA THR A 520 4.67 78.58 -5.57
C THR A 520 3.31 78.20 -5.02
N SER A 521 2.73 77.10 -5.49
CA SER A 521 1.43 76.61 -5.00
C SER A 521 1.48 76.29 -3.51
N ASP A 522 2.51 75.60 -3.05
CA ASP A 522 2.63 75.21 -1.65
C ASP A 522 2.83 76.45 -0.76
N TRP A 523 3.66 77.40 -1.19
CA TRP A 523 3.84 78.68 -0.50
C TRP A 523 2.54 79.48 -0.37
N LEU A 524 1.77 79.65 -1.45
CA LEU A 524 0.52 80.43 -1.39
C LEU A 524 -0.47 79.83 -0.40
N LYS A 525 -0.62 78.50 -0.40
CA LYS A 525 -1.43 77.76 0.58
C LYS A 525 -0.93 77.94 2.00
N TRP A 526 0.36 77.76 2.21
CA TRP A 526 0.95 77.88 3.54
C TRP A 526 0.85 79.31 4.06
N HIS A 527 1.17 80.32 3.24
CA HIS A 527 1.08 81.72 3.60
C HIS A 527 -0.36 82.12 3.95
N GLU A 528 -1.35 81.72 3.14
CA GLU A 528 -2.77 81.97 3.43
C GLU A 528 -3.19 81.33 4.75
N SER A 529 -2.85 80.04 4.95
CA SER A 529 -3.11 79.31 6.19
C SER A 529 -2.45 80.00 7.39
N TRP A 530 -1.16 80.35 7.32
CA TRP A 530 -0.45 81.00 8.42
C TRP A 530 -1.03 82.37 8.77
N MET A 531 -1.53 83.12 7.79
CA MET A 531 -2.12 84.45 8.02
C MET A 531 -3.54 84.38 8.61
N THR A 532 -4.34 83.39 8.18
CA THR A 532 -5.80 83.37 8.40
C THR A 532 -6.26 82.32 9.41
N ASP A 533 -5.57 81.21 9.55
CA ASP A 533 -5.93 80.18 10.52
C ASP A 533 -5.66 80.65 11.96
N PRO A 534 -6.36 80.07 12.96
CA PRO A 534 -6.08 80.37 14.36
C PRO A 534 -4.60 80.14 14.65
N LEU A 535 -3.95 81.10 15.31
CA LEU A 535 -2.51 81.05 15.61
C LEU A 535 -2.13 79.71 16.24
N THR A 536 -3.01 79.14 17.06
CA THR A 536 -2.85 77.85 17.74
C THR A 536 -2.70 76.61 16.85
N THR A 537 -3.06 76.67 15.56
CA THR A 537 -2.90 75.54 14.62
C THR A 537 -1.55 75.56 13.90
N ILE A 538 -0.81 76.68 13.98
CA ILE A 538 0.48 76.83 13.32
C ILE A 538 1.56 76.09 14.11
N ASP A 539 2.29 75.22 13.41
CA ASP A 539 3.52 74.58 13.85
C ASP A 539 4.72 75.46 13.43
N ALA A 540 5.40 76.05 14.42
CA ALA A 540 6.44 77.03 14.18
C ALA A 540 7.76 76.41 13.66
N GLU A 541 8.04 75.14 13.97
CA GLU A 541 9.24 74.43 13.50
C GLU A 541 9.07 73.97 12.05
N ALA A 542 7.89 73.42 11.73
CA ALA A 542 7.52 73.06 10.37
C ALA A 542 7.49 74.30 9.46
N LEU A 543 6.93 75.41 9.94
CA LEU A 543 6.89 76.69 9.23
C LEU A 543 8.29 77.18 8.89
N GLU A 544 9.22 77.25 9.85
CA GLU A 544 10.58 77.70 9.59
C GLU A 544 11.27 76.85 8.50
N THR A 545 11.11 75.53 8.60
CA THR A 545 11.67 74.59 7.63
C THR A 545 11.07 74.82 6.23
N GLN A 546 9.75 74.97 6.14
CA GLN A 546 9.04 75.22 4.89
C GLN A 546 9.44 76.56 4.25
N VAL A 547 9.50 77.64 5.03
CA VAL A 547 9.93 78.97 4.56
C VAL A 547 11.37 78.90 4.03
N ASN A 548 12.29 78.32 4.80
CA ASN A 548 13.71 78.26 4.42
C ASN A 548 13.93 77.38 3.17
N ASN A 549 13.22 76.25 3.05
CA ASN A 549 13.31 75.39 1.87
C ASN A 549 12.71 76.06 0.63
N SER A 550 11.53 76.67 0.76
CA SER A 550 10.91 77.43 -0.33
C SER A 550 11.79 78.59 -0.79
N TYR A 551 12.40 79.33 0.13
CA TYR A 551 13.36 80.39 -0.20
C TYR A 551 14.55 79.85 -0.99
N LYS A 552 15.17 78.75 -0.52
CA LYS A 552 16.30 78.12 -1.22
C LYS A 552 15.91 77.66 -2.63
N THR A 553 14.73 77.04 -2.78
CA THR A 553 14.22 76.58 -4.08
C THR A 553 13.95 77.76 -5.00
N MET A 554 13.23 78.79 -4.55
CA MET A 554 12.96 79.99 -5.35
C MET A 554 14.24 80.76 -5.70
N HIS A 555 15.19 80.87 -4.78
CA HIS A 555 16.49 81.47 -5.05
C HIS A 555 17.26 80.72 -6.16
N LYS A 556 17.19 79.38 -6.19
CA LYS A 556 17.73 78.58 -7.30
C LYS A 556 16.94 78.80 -8.59
N CYS A 557 15.61 78.79 -8.54
CA CYS A 557 14.74 79.03 -9.71
C CYS A 557 15.03 80.39 -10.36
N VAL A 558 15.25 81.46 -9.60
CA VAL A 558 15.63 82.79 -10.15
C VAL A 558 16.90 82.73 -11.00
N LYS A 559 17.88 81.90 -10.61
CA LYS A 559 19.12 81.69 -11.38
C LYS A 559 18.90 80.82 -12.61
N LEU A 560 18.08 79.78 -12.47
CA LEU A 560 17.80 78.82 -13.54
C LEU A 560 16.93 79.42 -14.65
N PHE A 561 16.03 80.36 -14.33
CA PHE A 561 15.14 81.02 -15.30
C PHE A 561 15.69 82.34 -15.84
N LYS A 562 17.00 82.61 -15.73
CA LYS A 562 17.61 83.87 -16.23
C LYS A 562 17.30 84.16 -17.71
N ASP A 563 17.08 83.13 -18.51
CA ASP A 563 16.79 83.21 -19.95
C ASP A 563 15.27 83.06 -20.26
N VAL A 564 14.43 82.98 -19.22
CA VAL A 564 12.95 82.87 -19.32
C VAL A 564 12.31 83.93 -18.42
N PRO A 565 12.19 85.20 -18.90
CA PRO A 565 11.82 86.33 -18.06
C PRO A 565 10.50 86.15 -17.29
N GLY A 566 9.49 85.54 -17.92
CA GLY A 566 8.17 85.31 -17.30
C GLY A 566 8.23 84.43 -16.05
N CYS A 567 8.88 83.27 -16.14
CA CYS A 567 9.07 82.38 -14.98
C CYS A 567 10.06 82.97 -13.97
N GLN A 568 11.05 83.75 -14.42
CA GLN A 568 11.98 84.43 -13.53
C GLN A 568 11.28 85.49 -12.66
N LEU A 569 10.34 86.23 -13.24
CA LEU A 569 9.52 87.20 -12.52
C LEU A 569 8.71 86.50 -11.43
N VAL A 570 8.01 85.40 -11.76
CA VAL A 570 7.30 84.57 -10.77
C VAL A 570 8.24 84.12 -9.66
N ALA A 571 9.40 83.53 -10.02
CA ALA A 571 10.37 83.07 -9.03
C ALA A 571 10.90 84.21 -8.14
N THR A 572 11.06 85.41 -8.71
CA THR A 572 11.55 86.59 -7.99
C THR A 572 10.48 87.14 -7.06
N GLU A 573 9.24 87.27 -7.54
CA GLU A 573 8.09 87.73 -6.75
C GLU A 573 7.83 86.79 -5.57
N MET A 574 7.80 85.47 -5.82
CA MET A 574 7.67 84.49 -4.75
C MET A 574 8.86 84.54 -3.79
N ARG A 575 10.09 84.67 -4.29
CA ARG A 575 11.28 84.78 -3.42
C ARG A 575 11.20 86.02 -2.54
N THR A 576 10.84 87.17 -3.10
CA THR A 576 10.70 88.44 -2.35
C THR A 576 9.60 88.32 -1.30
N GLY A 577 8.42 87.80 -1.65
CA GLY A 577 7.35 87.57 -0.68
C GLY A 577 7.76 86.60 0.44
N ILE A 578 8.52 85.54 0.10
CA ILE A 578 9.11 84.65 1.10
C ILE A 578 10.10 85.41 1.99
N GLU A 579 10.97 86.22 1.40
CA GLU A 579 12.01 87.01 2.08
C GLU A 579 11.41 88.03 3.06
N GLU A 580 10.36 88.73 2.65
CA GLU A 580 9.60 89.68 3.47
C GLU A 580 8.87 89.00 4.63
N PHE A 581 8.49 87.72 4.48
CA PHE A 581 7.89 86.94 5.56
C PHE A 581 8.92 86.43 6.58
N ARG A 582 10.21 86.25 6.20
CA ARG A 582 11.23 85.66 7.10
C ARG A 582 11.41 86.39 8.44
N PRO A 583 11.43 87.74 8.50
CA PRO A 583 11.51 88.46 9.77
C PRO A 583 10.37 88.15 10.76
N TYR A 584 9.26 87.60 10.28
CA TYR A 584 8.13 87.22 11.13
C TYR A 584 8.27 85.82 11.75
N ILE A 585 9.22 84.99 11.31
CA ILE A 585 9.41 83.64 11.87
C ILE A 585 9.67 83.69 13.39
N PRO A 586 10.60 84.53 13.92
CA PRO A 586 10.86 84.59 15.37
C PRO A 586 9.64 85.08 16.16
N LEU A 587 8.81 85.95 15.57
CA LEU A 587 7.57 86.41 16.17
C LEU A 587 6.58 85.25 16.35
N ILE A 588 6.38 84.45 15.29
CA ILE A 588 5.50 83.30 15.32
C ILE A 588 6.03 82.25 16.31
N GLN A 589 7.33 81.96 16.28
CA GLN A 589 7.97 81.04 17.22
C GLN A 589 7.79 81.48 18.68
N GLY A 590 7.94 82.77 18.98
CA GLY A 590 7.71 83.32 20.31
C GLY A 590 6.25 83.18 20.76
N LEU A 591 5.31 83.58 19.91
CA LEU A 591 3.86 83.49 20.21
C LEU A 591 3.34 82.05 20.26
N ARG A 592 4.04 81.11 19.61
CA ARG A 592 3.70 79.69 19.53
C ARG A 592 4.62 78.77 20.33
N ASN A 593 5.43 79.34 21.22
CA ASN A 593 6.24 78.54 22.12
C ASN A 593 5.32 77.63 22.97
N PRO A 594 5.50 76.30 22.95
CA PRO A 594 4.65 75.35 23.69
C PRO A 594 4.57 75.60 25.20
N GLY A 595 5.58 76.26 25.79
CA GLY A 595 5.61 76.62 27.21
C GLY A 595 4.72 77.81 27.61
N MET A 596 4.10 78.51 26.64
CA MET A 596 3.26 79.68 26.91
C MET A 596 1.96 79.30 27.64
N ARG A 597 1.81 79.76 28.89
CA ARG A 597 0.60 79.58 29.74
C ARG A 597 -0.05 80.94 30.02
N ASN A 598 -1.26 80.94 30.61
CA ASN A 598 -2.02 82.17 30.89
C ASN A 598 -1.20 83.26 31.59
N ARG A 599 -0.35 82.89 32.57
CA ARG A 599 0.56 83.83 33.27
C ARG A 599 1.54 84.55 32.32
N HIS A 600 2.06 83.85 31.31
CA HIS A 600 3.00 84.42 30.33
C HIS A 600 2.27 85.37 29.37
N TRP A 601 1.02 85.07 29.01
CA TRP A 601 0.17 85.97 28.21
C TRP A 601 -0.26 87.23 28.98
N GLU A 602 -0.51 87.11 30.29
CA GLU A 602 -0.75 88.26 31.17
C GLU A 602 0.49 89.14 31.32
N GLN A 603 1.66 88.53 31.52
CA GLN A 603 2.94 89.25 31.52
C GLN A 603 3.18 89.95 30.17
N LEU A 604 2.97 89.24 29.06
CA LEU A 604 3.13 89.81 27.73
C LEU A 604 2.17 90.98 27.50
N SER A 605 0.91 90.85 27.92
CA SER A 605 -0.07 91.95 27.85
C SER A 605 0.33 93.17 28.69
N SER A 606 0.95 92.95 29.84
CA SER A 606 1.45 94.01 30.71
C SER A 606 2.65 94.73 30.11
N GLU A 607 3.59 94.00 29.50
CA GLU A 607 4.79 94.57 28.88
C GLU A 607 4.48 95.30 27.57
N LEU A 608 3.46 94.85 26.82
CA LEU A 608 3.01 95.49 25.58
C LEU A 608 2.05 96.67 25.80
N GLY A 609 1.42 96.78 26.98
CA GLY A 609 0.48 97.85 27.31
C GLY A 609 -0.94 97.67 26.74
N PHE A 610 -1.25 96.51 26.17
CA PHE A 610 -2.59 96.14 25.67
C PHE A 610 -2.84 94.62 25.79
N PRO A 611 -4.11 94.17 25.90
CA PRO A 611 -4.40 92.77 26.15
C PRO A 611 -4.16 91.88 24.91
N VAL A 612 -3.22 90.94 25.03
CA VAL A 612 -2.96 89.87 24.06
C VAL A 612 -3.30 88.54 24.71
N ARG A 613 -4.29 87.81 24.17
CA ARG A 613 -4.72 86.51 24.73
C ARG A 613 -4.86 85.46 23.62
N PRO A 614 -4.46 84.20 23.90
CA PRO A 614 -4.63 83.11 22.95
C PRO A 614 -6.11 82.76 22.88
N LYS A 615 -6.79 83.24 21.85
CA LYS A 615 -8.19 82.88 21.54
C LYS A 615 -8.21 82.22 20.17
N ALA A 616 -9.22 81.39 19.91
CA ALA A 616 -9.45 80.81 18.57
C ALA A 616 -9.62 81.89 17.48
N SER A 617 -9.97 83.12 17.87
CA SER A 617 -10.08 84.27 16.98
C SER A 617 -8.77 85.02 16.75
N LEU A 618 -7.66 84.68 17.43
CA LEU A 618 -6.36 85.31 17.23
C LEU A 618 -5.64 84.61 16.07
N THR A 619 -5.47 85.31 14.97
CA THR A 619 -4.74 84.85 13.77
C THR A 619 -3.44 85.64 13.64
N PHE A 620 -2.48 85.16 12.84
CA PHE A 620 -1.23 85.90 12.65
C PHE A 620 -1.48 87.27 11.99
N SER A 621 -2.44 87.38 11.07
CA SER A 621 -2.85 88.68 10.51
C SER A 621 -3.28 89.67 11.60
N LYS A 622 -4.04 89.22 12.61
CA LYS A 622 -4.43 90.09 13.73
C LYS A 622 -3.25 90.44 14.63
N CYS A 623 -2.29 89.53 14.79
CA CYS A 623 -1.04 89.83 15.48
C CYS A 623 -0.29 90.98 14.80
N LEU A 624 -0.29 91.03 13.47
CA LEU A 624 0.31 92.12 12.70
C LEU A 624 -0.51 93.42 12.79
N ASP A 625 -1.85 93.35 12.76
CA ASP A 625 -2.73 94.51 12.96
C ASP A 625 -2.52 95.15 14.35
N MET A 626 -2.24 94.32 15.35
CA MET A 626 -1.90 94.74 16.72
C MET A 626 -0.46 95.24 16.86
N LYS A 627 0.30 95.31 15.75
CA LYS A 627 1.70 95.73 15.70
C LYS A 627 2.66 94.91 16.57
N LEU A 628 2.38 93.61 16.77
CA LEU A 628 3.25 92.74 17.56
C LEU A 628 4.64 92.54 16.96
N GLN A 629 4.81 92.81 15.65
CA GLN A 629 6.11 92.84 14.97
C GLN A 629 7.07 93.91 15.49
N ASP A 630 6.57 94.97 16.11
CA ASP A 630 7.42 96.02 16.70
C ASP A 630 7.98 95.59 18.08
N HIS A 631 7.51 94.45 18.60
CA HIS A 631 7.82 93.96 19.95
C HIS A 631 8.39 92.53 19.97
N ILE A 632 9.02 92.09 18.87
CA ILE A 632 9.57 90.73 18.72
C ILE A 632 10.53 90.37 19.85
N GLU A 633 11.42 91.28 20.27
CA GLU A 633 12.39 91.04 21.35
C GLU A 633 11.73 90.77 22.70
N VAL A 634 10.65 91.51 23.02
CA VAL A 634 9.88 91.35 24.25
C VAL A 634 9.14 90.01 24.23
N ILE A 635 8.49 89.70 23.10
CA ILE A 635 7.78 88.43 22.90
C ILE A 635 8.74 87.24 23.00
N ALA A 636 9.92 87.33 22.38
CA ALA A 636 10.95 86.31 22.44
C ALA A 636 11.47 86.08 23.87
N LYS A 637 11.68 87.15 24.64
CA LYS A 637 12.12 87.07 26.05
C LYS A 637 11.08 86.36 26.93
N VAL A 638 9.80 86.71 26.79
CA VAL A 638 8.71 86.05 27.54
C VAL A 638 8.58 84.58 27.09
N ALA A 639 8.68 84.31 25.80
CA ALA A 639 8.65 82.96 25.26
C ALA A 639 9.84 82.09 25.73
N GLU A 640 11.03 82.67 25.88
CA GLU A 640 12.22 81.97 26.39
C GLU A 640 12.05 81.59 27.86
N VAL A 641 11.50 82.50 28.69
CA VAL A 641 11.14 82.19 30.08
C VAL A 641 10.09 81.08 30.12
N ALA A 642 9.06 81.20 29.29
CA ALA A 642 7.99 80.21 29.19
C ALA A 642 8.49 78.82 28.75
N GLY A 643 9.47 78.75 27.86
CA GLY A 643 10.04 77.48 27.38
C GLY A 643 10.99 76.80 28.38
N LYS A 644 11.50 77.53 29.39
CA LYS A 644 12.34 76.98 30.47
C LYS A 644 11.52 76.48 31.67
N GLU A 645 10.24 76.85 31.75
CA GLU A 645 9.27 76.45 32.79
C GLU A 645 8.37 75.30 32.32
#